data_AF-A0A0K2TAW8-F1
#
_entry.id   AF-A0A0K2TAW8-F1
#
_cell.length_a   1.000
_cell.length_b   1.000
_cell.length_c   1.000
_cell.angle_alpha   90.00
_cell.angle_beta   90.00
_cell.angle_gamma   90.00
#
_symmetry.space_group_name_H-M   'P 1'
#
loop_
_entity.id
_entity.type
_entity.pdbx_description
1 polymer ?
#
loop_
_entity_poly.entity_id
_entity_poly.type
_entity_poly.pdbx_seq_one_letter_code
_entity_poly.pdbx_strand_id
1 'polypeptide(L)'
;MNSDQIKFLVSELNKEPYNKNYNLILFDRLTGEQLLQVLNDVLGEVDSRNKVDIREEDPEATAIRILSMLRILKYKPPIEVSQIYREGLVQGQKQVIYPTLEWLLQRLPDLKKRAYLAKYLVKVDVPPEVAVDPEVSELNSQYEEVLEAFKKAHKNRETIKNSGYSTLELRKDIEEMEKEKEIVLKRIDRTQRKLEGTPDTEVLLSSATKLRVEREREKELINQRQEQRSAISNLDQKTMRMERQLKDLQRSGAGATPENLLQKVEDDTKVNAYIVTEKLPKELETRKNIVKSLRKVVETPAFGPEHLNELRDKIKNISNEVSNLSQSSKKIEGDSDPIEDKLTLFRQQAAIISRKKMSTAEKLSDLRNDSSALGEEIKEKRERLQGLGGDSSIVLRGDDFKRYVADLRRKSSEYKAKKAEMSELRSEFGVLSRTFEILQKKESDLYSNLMSIETAHGVAGYRDARDNLEKVSSIKADLDRQKGETLEEMSDLVALLTNQINSKKTKLSPIIKELRPLRQQQQDMQVDFEEAKRSYDTLSLQLESNMSRNESEVKKMQEEISTNEAKYHLLKFRVSISDLWLCRANDEIRLYVAKSTEDKKKSHRDTFLKMISEEEKRSKILKENQKGIKENLSSSSKQIKLWNDLESIFAVKLKCLEQASNAEAAEVVHREPGTETLVL
;
A
#
# COMPACT_ATOMS: atom_id res chain seq x y z
N MET A 1 45.47 12.10 -46.73
CA MET A 1 44.16 11.69 -47.28
C MET A 1 43.38 11.02 -46.17
N ASN A 2 42.21 11.55 -45.80
CA ASN A 2 41.42 11.04 -44.69
C ASN A 2 40.62 9.81 -45.13
N SER A 3 40.84 8.66 -44.48
CA SER A 3 40.07 7.42 -44.72
C SER A 3 38.56 7.65 -44.62
N ASP A 4 38.14 8.57 -43.74
CA ASP A 4 36.73 8.89 -43.51
C ASP A 4 36.09 9.67 -44.67
N GLN A 5 36.85 10.52 -45.38
CA GLN A 5 36.36 11.20 -46.60
C GLN A 5 36.06 10.20 -47.71
N ILE A 6 36.95 9.22 -47.92
CA ILE A 6 36.76 8.18 -48.93
C ILE A 6 35.59 7.26 -48.56
N LYS A 7 35.45 6.88 -47.28
CA LYS A 7 34.29 6.11 -46.80
C LYS A 7 32.97 6.87 -47.02
N PHE A 8 32.95 8.17 -46.73
CA PHE A 8 31.77 9.01 -46.94
C PHE A 8 31.41 9.08 -48.43
N LEU A 9 32.38 9.39 -49.30
CA LEU A 9 32.20 9.43 -50.76
C LEU A 9 31.66 8.11 -51.32
N VAL A 10 32.25 6.99 -50.94
CA VAL A 10 31.82 5.66 -51.38
C VAL A 10 30.40 5.35 -50.86
N SER A 11 30.07 5.73 -49.64
CA SER A 11 28.74 5.51 -49.07
C SER A 11 27.65 6.33 -49.76
N GLU A 12 27.94 7.57 -50.18
CA GLU A 12 26.96 8.43 -50.86
C GLU A 12 26.86 8.11 -52.37
N LEU A 13 27.96 7.73 -53.02
CA LEU A 13 27.95 7.29 -54.43
C LEU A 13 27.28 5.93 -54.64
N ASN A 14 27.14 5.13 -53.57
CA ASN A 14 26.41 3.86 -53.59
C ASN A 14 24.92 4.01 -53.26
N LYS A 15 24.45 5.19 -52.83
CA LYS A 15 23.02 5.48 -52.64
C LYS A 15 22.36 5.89 -53.95
N GLU A 16 21.03 5.79 -54.02
CA GLU A 16 20.25 6.39 -55.10
C GLU A 16 20.49 7.91 -55.09
N PRO A 17 20.78 8.58 -56.22
CA PRO A 17 20.53 8.21 -57.63
C PRO A 17 21.74 7.65 -58.43
N TYR A 18 22.90 7.43 -57.82
CA TYR A 18 24.14 7.11 -58.55
C TYR A 18 24.42 5.60 -58.71
N ASN A 19 24.05 4.77 -57.73
CA ASN A 19 24.09 3.29 -57.77
C ASN A 19 25.36 2.67 -58.40
N LYS A 20 26.55 3.24 -58.15
CA LYS A 20 27.79 2.80 -58.81
C LYS A 20 28.52 1.63 -58.14
N ASN A 21 28.02 1.11 -57.03
CA ASN A 21 28.52 -0.07 -56.30
C ASN A 21 30.06 -0.12 -56.14
N TYR A 22 30.68 1.01 -55.80
CA TYR A 22 32.12 1.08 -55.61
C TYR A 22 32.52 0.46 -54.26
N ASN A 23 33.61 -0.31 -54.26
CA ASN A 23 34.35 -0.67 -53.06
C ASN A 23 35.46 0.36 -52.81
N LEU A 24 35.89 0.56 -51.55
CA LEU A 24 36.97 1.50 -51.19
C LEU A 24 38.23 1.34 -52.05
N ILE A 25 38.58 0.10 -52.39
CA ILE A 25 39.75 -0.23 -53.22
C ILE A 25 39.51 0.09 -54.70
N LEU A 26 38.28 -0.08 -55.19
CA LEU A 26 37.91 0.22 -56.58
C LEU A 26 37.82 1.72 -56.82
N PHE A 27 37.29 2.47 -55.85
CA PHE A 27 37.18 3.93 -55.93
C PHE A 27 38.54 4.63 -55.87
N ASP A 28 39.49 4.13 -55.07
CA ASP A 28 40.85 4.68 -55.03
C ASP A 28 41.70 4.28 -56.26
N ARG A 29 41.30 3.25 -57.02
CA ARG A 29 41.96 2.85 -58.27
C ARG A 29 41.49 3.61 -59.51
N LEU A 30 40.46 4.46 -59.39
CA LEU A 30 39.94 5.24 -60.51
C LEU A 30 41.02 6.20 -61.06
N THR A 31 41.17 6.24 -62.39
CA THR A 31 42.07 7.17 -63.09
C THR A 31 41.50 8.59 -63.10
N GLY A 32 42.32 9.61 -63.35
CA GLY A 32 41.91 11.02 -63.33
C GLY A 32 40.70 11.33 -64.22
N GLU A 33 40.66 10.75 -65.43
CA GLU A 33 39.53 10.87 -66.37
C GLU A 33 38.25 10.22 -65.82
N GLN A 34 38.37 9.03 -65.21
CA GLN A 34 37.22 8.34 -64.60
C GLN A 34 36.69 9.09 -63.38
N LEU A 35 37.59 9.73 -62.61
CA LEU A 35 37.23 10.56 -61.47
C LEU A 35 36.49 11.82 -61.90
N LEU A 36 36.93 12.45 -63.00
CA LEU A 36 36.24 13.56 -63.63
C LEU A 36 34.87 13.15 -64.16
N GLN A 37 34.74 11.95 -64.75
CA GLN A 37 33.45 11.43 -65.18
C GLN A 37 32.50 11.25 -63.99
N VAL A 38 33.00 10.73 -62.87
CA VAL A 38 32.21 10.63 -61.63
C VAL A 38 31.77 12.02 -61.13
N LEU A 39 32.66 13.02 -61.18
CA LEU A 39 32.30 14.40 -60.84
C LEU A 39 31.26 14.99 -61.80
N ASN A 40 31.38 14.74 -63.10
CA ASN A 40 30.43 15.24 -64.09
C ASN A 40 29.09 14.51 -64.00
N ASP A 41 29.06 13.22 -63.67
CA ASP A 41 27.82 12.48 -63.41
C ASP A 41 27.11 13.01 -62.15
N VAL A 42 27.88 13.36 -61.11
CA VAL A 42 27.35 14.03 -59.91
C VAL A 42 26.77 15.41 -60.26
N LEU A 43 27.46 16.19 -61.10
CA LEU A 43 26.97 17.49 -61.57
C LEU A 43 25.81 17.38 -62.56
N GLY A 44 25.75 16.33 -63.39
CA GLY A 44 24.68 16.04 -64.34
C GLY A 44 23.36 15.65 -63.66
N GLU A 45 23.46 15.09 -62.45
CA GLU A 45 22.30 14.84 -61.59
C GLU A 45 21.82 16.11 -60.85
N VAL A 46 22.71 17.10 -60.68
CA VAL A 46 22.36 18.42 -60.14
C VAL A 46 21.76 19.34 -61.21
N ASP A 47 22.28 19.29 -62.44
CA ASP A 47 21.74 19.99 -63.61
C ASP A 47 21.86 19.10 -64.86
N SER A 48 20.70 18.74 -65.44
CA SER A 48 20.61 17.85 -66.60
C SER A 48 21.31 18.37 -67.85
N ARG A 49 21.63 19.67 -67.91
CA ARG A 49 22.40 20.29 -69.00
C ARG A 49 23.87 19.86 -69.06
N ASN A 50 24.40 19.30 -67.97
CA ASN A 50 25.81 18.91 -67.86
C ASN A 50 26.06 17.41 -68.08
N LYS A 51 25.05 16.65 -68.49
CA LYS A 51 25.18 15.21 -68.79
C LYS A 51 25.85 15.00 -70.14
N VAL A 52 27.16 15.22 -70.17
CA VAL A 52 28.05 15.05 -71.33
C VAL A 52 29.08 13.98 -71.01
N ASP A 53 29.43 13.12 -71.96
CA ASP A 53 30.55 12.19 -71.80
C ASP A 53 31.86 12.95 -72.01
N ILE A 54 32.76 12.92 -71.03
CA ILE A 54 34.00 13.73 -71.03
C ILE A 54 34.93 13.33 -72.17
N ARG A 55 34.72 12.17 -72.79
CA ARG A 55 35.48 11.70 -73.96
C ARG A 55 35.20 12.48 -75.23
N GLU A 56 34.11 13.24 -75.29
CA GLU A 56 33.71 14.02 -76.48
C GLU A 56 34.12 15.50 -76.41
N GLU A 57 34.60 16.00 -75.25
CA GLU A 57 35.00 17.39 -75.03
C GLU A 57 36.52 17.55 -74.88
N ASP A 58 37.04 18.72 -75.27
CA ASP A 58 38.43 19.13 -74.96
C ASP A 58 38.60 19.26 -73.43
N PRO A 59 39.64 18.67 -72.80
CA PRO A 59 39.90 18.77 -71.37
C PRO A 59 39.86 20.20 -70.82
N GLU A 60 40.31 21.20 -71.59
CA GLU A 60 40.24 22.61 -71.17
C GLU A 60 38.81 23.18 -71.21
N ALA A 61 38.03 22.85 -72.25
CA ALA A 61 36.64 23.26 -72.37
C ALA A 61 35.77 22.65 -71.26
N THR A 62 36.03 21.38 -70.92
CA THR A 62 35.38 20.65 -69.84
C THR A 62 35.67 21.31 -68.48
N ALA A 63 36.92 21.69 -68.24
CA ALA A 63 37.33 22.37 -67.02
C ALA A 63 36.65 23.75 -66.87
N ILE A 64 36.52 24.51 -67.97
CA ILE A 64 35.82 25.81 -67.97
C ILE A 64 34.32 25.63 -67.66
N ARG A 65 33.67 24.59 -68.22
CA ARG A 65 32.26 24.27 -67.98
C ARG A 65 32.01 23.84 -66.52
N ILE A 66 32.85 22.96 -65.98
CA ILE A 66 32.75 22.53 -64.58
C ILE A 66 33.00 23.73 -63.64
N LEU A 67 33.95 24.61 -63.95
CA LEU A 67 34.23 25.80 -63.16
C LEU A 67 33.11 26.85 -63.22
N SER A 68 32.49 27.07 -64.37
CA SER A 68 31.34 27.97 -64.49
C SER A 68 30.16 27.46 -63.67
N MET A 69 29.92 26.14 -63.68
CA MET A 69 28.88 25.51 -62.87
C MET A 69 29.20 25.55 -61.37
N LEU A 70 30.44 25.26 -60.97
CA LEU A 70 30.88 25.40 -59.57
C LEU A 70 30.75 26.85 -59.09
N ARG A 71 30.97 27.84 -59.96
CA ARG A 71 30.73 29.27 -59.67
C ARG A 71 29.24 29.58 -59.47
N ILE A 72 28.37 29.02 -60.31
CA ILE A 72 26.91 29.13 -60.15
C ILE A 72 26.45 28.50 -58.82
N LEU A 73 27.02 27.36 -58.45
CA LEU A 73 26.76 26.67 -57.18
C LEU A 73 27.38 27.40 -55.96
N LYS A 74 28.20 28.43 -56.18
CA LYS A 74 29.00 29.18 -55.19
C LYS A 74 29.98 28.29 -54.41
N TYR A 75 30.60 27.33 -55.08
CA TYR A 75 31.72 26.60 -54.50
C TYR A 75 32.96 27.50 -54.45
N LYS A 76 33.57 27.62 -53.26
CA LYS A 76 34.88 28.27 -53.10
C LYS A 76 35.93 27.17 -52.96
N PRO A 77 36.83 27.00 -53.96
CA PRO A 77 37.88 26.00 -53.85
C PRO A 77 38.80 26.31 -52.66
N PRO A 78 39.31 25.29 -51.94
CA PRO A 78 40.21 25.46 -50.80
C PRO A 78 41.57 26.09 -51.16
N ILE A 79 41.94 26.14 -52.44
CA ILE A 79 43.22 26.65 -52.93
C ILE A 79 43.00 28.08 -53.44
N GLU A 80 43.63 29.06 -52.79
CA GLU A 80 43.53 30.49 -53.14
C GLU A 80 44.08 30.84 -54.54
N VAL A 81 44.74 29.89 -55.22
CA VAL A 81 45.26 30.05 -56.58
C VAL A 81 44.31 29.38 -57.58
N SER A 82 43.45 30.19 -58.21
CA SER A 82 42.49 29.74 -59.25
C SER A 82 43.15 29.04 -60.45
N GLN A 83 44.45 29.26 -60.67
CA GLN A 83 45.24 28.63 -61.74
C GLN A 83 45.64 27.18 -61.40
N ILE A 84 46.11 26.93 -60.18
CA ILE A 84 46.47 25.58 -59.71
C ILE A 84 45.23 24.68 -59.65
N TYR A 85 44.07 25.24 -59.28
CA TYR A 85 42.82 24.52 -59.29
C TYR A 85 42.34 24.17 -60.72
N ARG A 86 42.58 25.06 -61.71
CA ARG A 86 42.32 24.77 -63.14
C ARG A 86 43.21 23.64 -63.65
N GLU A 87 44.51 23.73 -63.40
CA GLU A 87 45.48 22.69 -63.78
C GLU A 87 45.17 21.34 -63.10
N GLY A 88 44.81 21.37 -61.81
CA GLY A 88 44.42 20.18 -61.05
C GLY A 88 43.10 19.56 -61.50
N LEU A 89 42.18 20.36 -62.06
CA LEU A 89 40.93 19.87 -62.66
C LEU A 89 41.18 19.26 -64.04
N VAL A 90 42.03 19.87 -64.87
CA VAL A 90 42.43 19.35 -66.20
C VAL A 90 43.18 18.02 -66.05
N GLN A 91 44.05 17.89 -65.05
CA GLN A 91 44.82 16.67 -64.79
C GLN A 91 44.05 15.59 -63.99
N GLY A 92 42.85 15.90 -63.49
CA GLY A 92 42.06 14.95 -62.70
C GLY A 92 42.71 14.58 -61.35
N GLN A 93 43.35 15.53 -60.67
CA GLN A 93 44.07 15.27 -59.43
C GLN A 93 43.11 14.92 -58.27
N LYS A 94 43.37 13.79 -57.60
CA LYS A 94 42.57 13.30 -56.45
C LYS A 94 42.46 14.32 -55.31
N GLN A 95 43.49 15.14 -55.10
CA GLN A 95 43.52 16.16 -54.04
C GLN A 95 42.50 17.29 -54.26
N VAL A 96 42.12 17.54 -55.51
CA VAL A 96 41.16 18.58 -55.89
C VAL A 96 39.74 17.99 -55.98
N ILE A 97 39.61 16.81 -56.57
CA ILE A 97 38.29 16.22 -56.85
C ILE A 97 37.62 15.66 -55.58
N TYR A 98 38.36 15.02 -54.65
CA TYR A 98 37.74 14.48 -53.43
C TYR A 98 37.07 15.54 -52.55
N PRO A 99 37.71 16.70 -52.24
CA PRO A 99 37.04 17.78 -51.51
C PRO A 99 35.84 18.38 -52.25
N THR A 100 35.86 18.40 -53.59
CA THR A 100 34.74 18.90 -54.39
C THR A 100 33.55 17.95 -54.36
N LEU A 101 33.80 16.64 -54.51
CA LEU A 101 32.78 15.61 -54.41
C LEU A 101 32.19 15.57 -53.01
N GLU A 102 33.01 15.68 -51.97
CA GLU A 102 32.55 15.69 -50.58
C GLU A 102 31.57 16.84 -50.33
N TRP A 103 31.93 18.04 -50.80
CA TRP A 103 31.08 19.22 -50.67
C TRP A 103 29.78 19.11 -51.48
N LEU A 104 29.85 18.56 -52.70
CA LEU A 104 28.68 18.35 -53.55
C LEU A 104 27.72 17.31 -52.91
N LEU A 105 28.25 16.20 -52.41
CA LEU A 105 27.47 15.10 -51.86
C LEU A 105 26.84 15.44 -50.51
N GLN A 106 27.52 16.23 -49.65
CA GLN A 106 26.96 16.70 -48.38
C GLN A 106 25.72 17.61 -48.56
N ARG A 107 25.60 18.30 -49.70
CA ARG A 107 24.59 19.36 -49.91
C ARG A 107 23.72 19.14 -51.15
N LEU A 108 23.60 17.91 -51.65
CA LEU A 108 22.81 17.59 -52.85
C LEU A 108 21.42 18.24 -52.91
N PRO A 109 20.55 18.18 -51.88
CA PRO A 109 19.21 18.76 -51.98
C PRO A 109 19.23 20.28 -52.12
N ASP A 110 20.16 20.96 -51.44
CA ASP A 110 20.33 22.41 -51.54
C ASP A 110 20.96 22.82 -52.87
N LEU A 111 21.88 22.01 -53.39
CA LEU A 111 22.53 22.23 -54.68
C LEU A 111 21.56 22.00 -55.84
N LYS A 112 20.70 20.98 -55.77
CA LYS A 112 19.59 20.79 -56.73
C LYS A 112 18.62 21.98 -56.73
N LYS A 113 18.26 22.50 -55.55
CA LYS A 113 17.47 23.74 -55.43
C LYS A 113 18.19 24.94 -56.03
N ARG A 114 19.49 25.11 -55.78
CA ARG A 114 20.28 26.23 -56.30
C ARG A 114 20.47 26.15 -57.81
N ALA A 115 20.75 24.97 -58.37
CA ALA A 115 20.85 24.78 -59.81
C ALA A 115 19.51 25.09 -60.50
N TYR A 116 18.40 24.62 -59.93
CA TYR A 116 17.06 24.96 -60.39
C TYR A 116 16.81 26.48 -60.34
N LEU A 117 17.15 27.14 -59.23
CA LEU A 117 17.00 28.59 -59.08
C LEU A 117 17.94 29.37 -60.01
N ALA A 118 19.15 28.89 -60.27
CA ALA A 118 20.11 29.54 -61.14
C ALA A 118 19.61 29.63 -62.58
N LYS A 119 18.86 28.62 -63.07
CA LYS A 119 18.22 28.68 -64.39
C LYS A 119 17.31 29.89 -64.57
N TYR A 120 16.69 30.37 -63.49
CA TYR A 120 15.71 31.45 -63.53
C TYR A 120 16.23 32.77 -62.91
N LEU A 121 17.22 32.74 -62.02
CA LEU A 121 17.71 33.91 -61.27
C LEU A 121 19.06 34.46 -61.78
N VAL A 122 19.74 33.77 -62.69
CA VAL A 122 20.93 34.34 -63.35
C VAL A 122 20.45 35.41 -64.33
N LYS A 123 20.76 36.67 -64.03
CA LYS A 123 20.40 37.81 -64.88
C LYS A 123 21.08 37.65 -66.25
N VAL A 124 20.32 37.93 -67.30
CA VAL A 124 20.90 38.15 -68.64
C VAL A 124 21.60 39.51 -68.58
N ASP A 125 22.92 39.52 -68.77
CA ASP A 125 23.71 40.75 -68.71
C ASP A 125 23.47 41.54 -70.00
N VAL A 126 22.61 42.56 -69.93
CA VAL A 126 22.31 43.42 -71.08
C VAL A 126 23.42 44.46 -71.19
N PRO A 127 24.16 44.52 -72.31
CA PRO A 127 25.24 45.49 -72.49
C PRO A 127 24.73 46.93 -72.30
N PRO A 128 25.51 47.81 -71.65
CA PRO A 128 25.10 49.17 -71.31
C PRO A 128 24.79 50.04 -72.53
N GLU A 129 25.22 49.65 -73.73
CA GLU A 129 24.92 50.32 -75.00
C GLU A 129 23.47 50.11 -75.48
N VAL A 130 22.88 48.95 -75.17
CA VAL A 130 21.49 48.59 -75.53
C VAL A 130 20.51 48.96 -74.42
N ALA A 131 21.00 49.09 -73.19
CA ALA A 131 20.22 49.49 -72.01
C ALA A 131 19.81 50.98 -72.00
N VAL A 132 20.33 51.80 -72.91
CA VAL A 132 19.95 53.23 -73.07
C VAL A 132 18.59 53.37 -73.78
N ASP A 133 18.19 52.37 -74.57
CA ASP A 133 16.90 52.37 -75.26
C ASP A 133 15.75 52.28 -74.23
N PRO A 134 14.81 53.24 -74.21
CA PRO A 134 13.71 53.27 -73.24
C PRO A 134 12.83 52.02 -73.29
N GLU A 135 12.63 51.39 -74.45
CA GLU A 135 11.84 50.15 -74.55
C GLU A 135 12.54 48.96 -73.88
N VAL A 136 13.86 48.87 -74.03
CA VAL A 136 14.69 47.82 -73.41
C VAL A 136 14.78 48.02 -71.90
N SER A 137 14.84 49.27 -71.44
CA SER A 137 14.86 49.61 -70.02
C SER A 137 13.53 49.28 -69.31
N GLU A 138 12.40 49.54 -69.96
CA GLU A 138 11.08 49.18 -69.45
C GLU A 138 10.90 47.66 -69.41
N LEU A 139 11.31 46.94 -70.46
CA LEU A 139 11.28 45.48 -70.50
C LEU A 139 12.18 44.85 -69.44
N ASN A 140 13.36 45.42 -69.19
CA ASN A 140 14.26 44.97 -68.13
C ASN A 140 13.66 45.21 -66.74
N SER A 141 12.94 46.32 -66.55
CA SER A 141 12.22 46.60 -65.28
C SER A 141 11.09 45.60 -65.05
N GLN A 142 10.29 45.29 -66.08
CA GLN A 142 9.26 44.24 -66.02
C GLN A 142 9.88 42.85 -65.74
N TYR A 143 11.02 42.55 -66.34
CA TYR A 143 11.78 41.32 -66.07
C TYR A 143 12.23 41.24 -64.60
N GLU A 144 12.75 42.33 -64.03
CA GLU A 144 13.13 42.38 -62.62
C GLU A 144 11.92 42.21 -61.67
N GLU A 145 10.78 42.81 -61.98
CA GLU A 145 9.54 42.64 -61.20
C GLU A 145 9.05 41.18 -61.21
N VAL A 146 9.06 40.52 -62.37
CA VAL A 146 8.70 39.10 -62.50
C VAL A 146 9.69 38.20 -61.74
N LEU A 147 10.98 38.55 -61.73
CA LEU A 147 11.98 37.84 -60.92
C LEU A 147 11.71 37.97 -59.41
N GLU A 148 11.31 39.14 -58.93
CA GLU A 148 10.92 39.33 -57.53
C GLU A 148 9.65 38.57 -57.16
N ALA A 149 8.64 38.60 -58.03
CA ALA A 149 7.41 37.81 -57.87
C ALA A 149 7.72 36.30 -57.79
N PHE A 150 8.61 35.80 -58.64
CA PHE A 150 9.07 34.40 -58.60
C PHE A 150 9.78 34.06 -57.29
N LYS A 151 10.69 34.91 -56.79
CA LYS A 151 11.36 34.72 -55.50
C LYS A 151 10.35 34.60 -54.35
N LYS A 152 9.35 35.48 -54.32
CA LYS A 152 8.31 35.49 -53.28
C LYS A 152 7.44 34.22 -53.35
N ALA A 153 7.00 33.82 -54.54
CA ALA A 153 6.21 32.62 -54.74
C ALA A 153 6.99 31.34 -54.38
N HIS A 154 8.26 31.23 -54.79
CA HIS A 154 9.11 30.10 -54.45
C HIS A 154 9.36 30.01 -52.93
N LYS A 155 9.62 31.14 -52.26
CA LYS A 155 9.79 31.21 -50.81
C LYS A 155 8.54 30.72 -50.08
N ASN A 156 7.35 31.15 -50.50
CA ASN A 156 6.08 30.71 -49.93
C ASN A 156 5.85 29.20 -50.12
N ARG A 157 6.15 28.67 -51.31
CA ARG A 157 6.07 27.23 -51.58
C ARG A 157 7.03 26.43 -50.69
N GLU A 158 8.24 26.92 -50.48
CA GLU A 158 9.23 26.24 -49.63
C GLU A 158 8.82 26.26 -48.15
N THR A 159 8.22 27.37 -47.66
CA THR A 159 7.68 27.42 -46.30
C THR A 159 6.54 26.42 -46.10
N ILE A 160 5.65 26.25 -47.08
CA ILE A 160 4.53 25.29 -47.01
C ILE A 160 5.05 23.85 -47.09
N LYS A 161 6.08 23.59 -47.90
CA LYS A 161 6.69 22.26 -47.99
C LYS A 161 7.43 21.88 -46.70
N ASN A 162 8.05 22.86 -46.04
CA ASN A 162 8.80 22.65 -44.79
C ASN A 162 7.89 22.63 -43.54
N SER A 163 6.68 23.19 -43.58
CA SER A 163 5.69 23.11 -42.49
C SER A 163 5.03 21.73 -42.36
N GLY A 164 5.73 20.69 -42.79
CA GLY A 164 5.20 19.38 -43.15
C GLY A 164 4.50 18.64 -42.01
N TYR A 165 3.26 18.23 -42.28
CA TYR A 165 2.83 16.90 -41.92
C TYR A 165 3.06 16.01 -43.14
N SER A 166 3.69 14.85 -42.95
CA SER A 166 3.78 13.84 -44.00
C SER A 166 2.37 13.34 -44.29
N THR A 167 1.70 13.90 -45.30
CA THR A 167 0.36 13.48 -45.71
C THR A 167 0.33 12.00 -46.12
N LEU A 168 1.50 11.42 -46.43
CA LEU A 168 1.67 10.02 -46.74
C LEU A 168 1.52 9.12 -45.51
N GLU A 169 2.06 9.52 -44.36
CA GLU A 169 1.91 8.77 -43.10
C GLU A 169 0.46 8.83 -42.63
N LEU A 170 -0.16 10.02 -42.64
CA LEU A 170 -1.58 10.16 -42.30
C LEU A 170 -2.48 9.36 -43.25
N ARG A 171 -2.19 9.36 -44.56
CA ARG A 171 -2.94 8.55 -45.52
C ARG A 171 -2.79 7.06 -45.25
N LYS A 172 -1.58 6.62 -44.91
CA LYS A 172 -1.32 5.22 -44.57
C LYS A 172 -2.04 4.82 -43.28
N ASP A 173 -2.00 5.65 -42.24
CA ASP A 173 -2.71 5.41 -40.99
C ASP A 173 -4.23 5.38 -41.20
N ILE A 174 -4.77 6.26 -42.06
CA ILE A 174 -6.19 6.22 -42.45
C ILE A 174 -6.52 4.91 -43.17
N GLU A 175 -5.71 4.49 -44.14
CA GLU A 175 -5.90 3.21 -44.84
C GLU A 175 -5.82 2.01 -43.88
N GLU A 176 -4.93 2.05 -42.88
CA GLU A 176 -4.82 1.01 -41.85
C GLU A 176 -6.07 1.00 -40.94
N MET A 177 -6.53 2.17 -40.47
CA MET A 177 -7.77 2.30 -39.70
C MET A 177 -9.01 1.86 -40.51
N GLU A 178 -9.07 2.14 -41.80
CA GLU A 178 -10.15 1.70 -42.69
C GLU A 178 -10.16 0.17 -42.83
N LYS A 179 -8.99 -0.45 -43.00
CA LYS A 179 -8.87 -1.92 -43.02
C LYS A 179 -9.29 -2.54 -41.69
N GLU A 180 -8.86 -1.98 -40.56
CA GLU A 180 -9.29 -2.44 -39.23
C GLU A 180 -10.80 -2.33 -39.04
N LYS A 181 -11.39 -1.20 -39.45
CA LYS A 181 -12.84 -1.01 -39.44
C LYS A 181 -13.55 -2.06 -40.29
N GLU A 182 -13.06 -2.36 -41.49
CA GLU A 182 -13.66 -3.39 -42.35
C GLU A 182 -13.58 -4.79 -41.72
N ILE A 183 -12.45 -5.14 -41.08
CA ILE A 183 -12.30 -6.40 -40.35
C ILE A 183 -13.30 -6.49 -39.19
N VAL A 184 -13.45 -5.41 -38.42
CA VAL A 184 -14.42 -5.34 -37.32
C VAL A 184 -15.85 -5.47 -37.83
N LEU A 185 -16.22 -4.77 -38.91
CA LEU A 185 -17.55 -4.88 -39.53
C LEU A 185 -17.82 -6.32 -40.02
N LYS A 186 -16.88 -6.94 -40.73
CA LYS A 186 -17.00 -8.35 -41.15
C LYS A 186 -17.17 -9.29 -39.96
N ARG A 187 -16.51 -9.02 -38.83
CA ARG A 187 -16.66 -9.80 -37.60
C ARG A 187 -18.03 -9.58 -36.96
N ILE A 188 -18.51 -8.34 -36.94
CA ILE A 188 -19.85 -7.98 -36.46
C ILE A 188 -20.92 -8.69 -37.30
N ASP A 189 -20.83 -8.62 -38.64
CA ASP A 189 -21.76 -9.31 -39.54
C ASP A 189 -21.79 -10.82 -39.30
N ARG A 190 -20.61 -11.44 -39.14
CA ARG A 190 -20.50 -12.88 -38.81
C ARG A 190 -21.15 -13.20 -37.46
N THR A 191 -21.06 -12.31 -36.48
CA THR A 191 -21.71 -12.50 -35.17
C THR A 191 -23.21 -12.23 -35.23
N GLN A 192 -23.65 -11.23 -35.98
CA GLN A 192 -25.07 -10.91 -36.18
C GLN A 192 -25.80 -12.06 -36.87
N ARG A 193 -25.22 -12.63 -37.95
CA ARG A 193 -25.75 -13.83 -38.61
C ARG A 193 -25.90 -15.04 -37.68
N LYS A 194 -25.06 -15.16 -36.65
CA LYS A 194 -25.18 -16.22 -35.63
C LYS A 194 -26.27 -15.92 -34.60
N LEU A 195 -26.60 -14.64 -34.39
CA LEU A 195 -27.60 -14.18 -33.43
C LEU A 195 -29.02 -14.17 -34.02
N GLU A 196 -29.17 -14.01 -35.34
CA GLU A 196 -30.47 -14.00 -36.05
C GLU A 196 -31.36 -15.22 -35.77
N GLY A 197 -30.79 -16.37 -35.36
CA GLY A 197 -31.55 -17.58 -35.02
C GLY A 197 -32.05 -17.66 -33.57
N THR A 198 -31.80 -16.66 -32.73
CA THR A 198 -32.23 -16.66 -31.31
C THR A 198 -33.48 -15.80 -31.10
N PRO A 199 -34.51 -16.26 -30.40
CA PRO A 199 -35.66 -15.41 -30.05
C PRO A 199 -35.26 -14.30 -29.08
N ASP A 200 -35.92 -13.14 -29.17
CA ASP A 200 -35.65 -11.92 -28.37
C ASP A 200 -34.23 -11.33 -28.49
N THR A 201 -33.63 -11.38 -29.69
CA THR A 201 -32.28 -10.87 -29.98
C THR A 201 -32.04 -9.43 -29.50
N GLU A 202 -32.96 -8.50 -29.81
CA GLU A 202 -32.78 -7.08 -29.49
C GLU A 202 -32.85 -6.80 -27.99
N VAL A 203 -33.76 -7.48 -27.28
CA VAL A 203 -33.89 -7.36 -25.82
C VAL A 203 -32.66 -7.94 -25.14
N LEU A 204 -32.17 -9.10 -25.61
CA LEU A 204 -30.96 -9.73 -25.08
C LEU A 204 -29.71 -8.87 -25.36
N LEU A 205 -29.59 -8.29 -26.57
CA LEU A 205 -28.48 -7.39 -26.93
C LEU A 205 -28.51 -6.10 -26.12
N SER A 206 -29.69 -5.49 -25.92
CA SER A 206 -29.82 -4.30 -25.07
C SER A 206 -29.48 -4.59 -23.61
N SER A 207 -29.80 -5.80 -23.12
CA SER A 207 -29.44 -6.24 -21.77
C SER A 207 -27.94 -6.55 -21.65
N ALA A 208 -27.35 -7.18 -22.67
CA ALA A 208 -25.92 -7.48 -22.73
C ALA A 208 -25.06 -6.22 -22.86
N THR A 209 -25.53 -5.21 -23.60
CA THR A 209 -24.85 -3.91 -23.69
C THR A 209 -24.90 -3.17 -22.36
N LYS A 210 -26.05 -3.15 -21.67
CA LYS A 210 -26.15 -2.61 -20.30
C LYS A 210 -25.21 -3.35 -19.35
N LEU A 211 -25.19 -4.68 -19.36
CA LEU A 211 -24.29 -5.47 -18.53
C LEU A 211 -22.80 -5.20 -18.86
N ARG A 212 -22.46 -5.01 -20.13
CA ARG A 212 -21.09 -4.65 -20.55
C ARG A 212 -20.68 -3.30 -19.98
N VAL A 213 -21.54 -2.29 -20.12
CA VAL A 213 -21.29 -0.94 -19.60
C VAL A 213 -21.12 -0.96 -18.08
N GLU A 214 -21.99 -1.69 -17.36
CA GLU A 214 -21.87 -1.83 -15.91
C GLU A 214 -20.58 -2.57 -15.50
N ARG A 215 -20.14 -3.59 -16.25
CA ARG A 215 -18.86 -4.27 -16.02
C ARG A 215 -17.63 -3.39 -16.33
N GLU A 216 -17.72 -2.55 -17.36
CA GLU A 216 -16.67 -1.56 -17.67
C GLU A 216 -16.57 -0.53 -16.55
N ARG A 217 -17.72 -0.02 -16.08
CA ARG A 217 -17.80 0.88 -14.93
C ARG A 217 -17.29 0.24 -13.64
N GLU A 218 -17.63 -1.02 -13.39
CA GLU A 218 -17.11 -1.79 -12.24
C GLU A 218 -15.58 -1.87 -12.29
N LYS A 219 -15.00 -2.18 -13.46
CA LYS A 219 -13.54 -2.22 -13.64
C LYS A 219 -12.89 -0.85 -13.43
N GLU A 220 -13.50 0.23 -13.96
CA GLU A 220 -13.03 1.59 -13.74
C GLU A 220 -13.04 1.95 -12.25
N LEU A 221 -14.13 1.64 -11.54
CA LEU A 221 -14.23 1.87 -10.09
C LEU A 221 -13.22 1.04 -9.30
N ILE A 222 -12.96 -0.21 -9.71
CA ILE A 222 -11.92 -1.05 -9.10
C ILE A 222 -10.53 -0.42 -9.30
N ASN A 223 -10.22 0.04 -10.51
CA ASN A 223 -8.95 0.71 -10.83
C ASN A 223 -8.80 2.01 -10.02
N GLN A 224 -9.83 2.86 -10.00
CA GLN A 224 -9.84 4.09 -9.20
C GLN A 224 -9.68 3.80 -7.70
N ARG A 225 -10.35 2.77 -7.18
CA ARG A 225 -10.20 2.34 -5.78
C ARG A 225 -8.78 1.86 -5.49
N GLN A 226 -8.16 1.14 -6.42
CA GLN A 226 -6.77 0.69 -6.28
C GLN A 226 -5.79 1.87 -6.32
N GLU A 227 -5.98 2.82 -7.25
CA GLU A 227 -5.21 4.05 -7.32
C GLU A 227 -5.34 4.87 -6.05
N GLN A 228 -6.56 5.10 -5.56
CA GLN A 228 -6.82 5.83 -4.31
C GLN A 228 -6.20 5.13 -3.10
N ARG A 229 -6.33 3.79 -2.99
CA ARG A 229 -5.67 3.03 -1.93
C ARG A 229 -4.14 3.15 -2.00
N SER A 230 -3.57 3.11 -3.20
CA SER A 230 -2.13 3.32 -3.38
C SER A 230 -1.69 4.73 -3.01
N ALA A 231 -2.51 5.75 -3.33
CA ALA A 231 -2.26 7.13 -2.98
C ALA A 231 -2.33 7.36 -1.46
N ILE A 232 -3.34 6.81 -0.79
CA ILE A 232 -3.46 6.83 0.68
C ILE A 232 -2.24 6.16 1.32
N SER A 233 -1.87 4.96 0.87
CA SER A 233 -0.68 4.27 1.40
C SER A 233 0.61 5.07 1.21
N ASN A 234 0.78 5.74 0.06
CA ASN A 234 1.92 6.63 -0.17
C ASN A 234 1.92 7.86 0.75
N LEU A 235 0.75 8.45 1.00
CA LEU A 235 0.59 9.57 1.92
C LEU A 235 0.84 9.16 3.38
N ASP A 236 0.35 8.00 3.80
CA ASP A 236 0.61 7.43 5.12
C ASP A 236 2.10 7.18 5.32
N GLN A 237 2.77 6.55 4.35
CA GLN A 237 4.23 6.37 4.39
C GLN A 237 4.97 7.71 4.46
N LYS A 238 4.52 8.74 3.73
CA LYS A 238 5.12 10.07 3.80
C LYS A 238 4.94 10.68 5.19
N THR A 239 3.75 10.56 5.77
CA THR A 239 3.44 11.05 7.12
C THR A 239 4.32 10.34 8.16
N MET A 240 4.43 9.01 8.10
CA MET A 240 5.31 8.24 8.98
C MET A 240 6.78 8.66 8.84
N ARG A 241 7.26 8.96 7.63
CA ARG A 241 8.63 9.48 7.43
C ARG A 241 8.81 10.86 8.08
N MET A 242 7.86 11.77 7.90
CA MET A 242 7.92 13.12 8.49
C MET A 242 7.88 13.04 10.03
N GLU A 243 7.04 12.17 10.60
CA GLU A 243 7.01 11.92 12.04
C GLU A 243 8.31 11.29 12.55
N ARG A 244 8.94 10.40 11.78
CA ARG A 244 10.25 9.83 12.11
C ARG A 244 11.31 10.92 12.12
N GLN A 245 11.37 11.76 11.09
CA GLN A 245 12.28 12.91 11.04
C GLN A 245 12.06 13.85 12.22
N LEU A 246 10.81 14.11 12.59
CA LEU A 246 10.47 14.93 13.75
C LEU A 246 10.96 14.29 15.06
N LYS A 247 10.73 12.99 15.26
CA LYS A 247 11.23 12.25 16.43
C LYS A 247 12.76 12.20 16.48
N ASP A 248 13.41 12.03 15.35
CA ASP A 248 14.88 12.02 15.25
C ASP A 248 15.44 13.41 15.53
N LEU A 249 14.78 14.48 15.07
CA LEU A 249 15.11 15.88 15.41
C LEU A 249 14.88 16.19 16.90
N GLN A 250 13.82 15.65 17.51
CA GLN A 250 13.58 15.78 18.95
C GLN A 250 14.63 15.03 19.77
N ARG A 251 15.02 13.82 19.33
CA ARG A 251 16.07 13.01 19.96
C ARG A 251 17.46 13.60 19.76
N SER A 252 17.73 14.23 18.62
CA SER A 252 19.00 14.93 18.37
C SER A 252 19.11 16.24 19.14
N GLY A 253 17.99 16.92 19.40
CA GLY A 253 17.96 18.11 20.27
C GLY A 253 18.36 17.83 21.73
N ALA A 254 18.22 16.59 22.20
CA ALA A 254 18.58 16.19 23.55
C ALA A 254 20.02 15.61 23.60
N GLY A 255 21.02 16.51 23.65
CA GLY A 255 22.39 16.15 24.05
C GLY A 255 23.34 15.65 22.95
N ALA A 256 23.03 15.86 21.67
CA ALA A 256 23.95 15.54 20.58
C ALA A 256 24.84 16.73 20.21
N THR A 257 26.16 16.50 20.08
CA THR A 257 27.08 17.46 19.47
C THR A 257 26.80 17.59 17.96
N PRO A 258 27.01 18.77 17.35
CA PRO A 258 26.82 18.96 15.91
C PRO A 258 27.60 17.96 15.04
N GLU A 259 28.80 17.56 15.46
CA GLU A 259 29.62 16.55 14.78
C GLU A 259 28.96 15.16 14.78
N ASN A 260 28.38 14.71 15.90
CA ASN A 260 27.69 13.43 15.98
C ASN A 260 26.40 13.42 15.14
N LEU A 261 25.75 14.57 14.97
CA LEU A 261 24.58 14.69 14.09
C LEU A 261 24.97 14.66 12.62
N LEU A 262 26.04 15.35 12.27
CA LEU A 262 26.56 15.35 10.91
C LEU A 262 27.02 13.95 10.50
N GLN A 263 27.72 13.22 11.39
CA GLN A 263 28.13 11.83 11.14
C GLN A 263 26.93 10.90 10.93
N LYS A 264 25.87 11.00 11.76
CA LYS A 264 24.64 10.21 11.58
C LYS A 264 23.94 10.50 10.26
N VAL A 265 23.84 11.78 9.89
CA VAL A 265 23.23 12.18 8.60
C VAL A 265 24.07 11.72 7.42
N GLU A 266 25.39 11.77 7.52
CA GLU A 266 26.29 11.22 6.51
C GLU A 266 26.13 9.69 6.36
N ASP A 267 25.99 8.96 7.45
CA ASP A 267 25.78 7.51 7.40
C ASP A 267 24.40 7.16 6.82
N ASP A 268 23.34 7.89 7.21
CA ASP A 268 22.00 7.71 6.63
C ASP A 268 21.95 8.09 5.15
N THR A 269 22.65 9.15 4.72
CA THR A 269 22.72 9.53 3.31
C THR A 269 23.50 8.51 2.49
N LYS A 270 24.60 7.93 3.01
CA LYS A 270 25.32 6.82 2.37
C LYS A 270 24.47 5.56 2.24
N VAL A 271 23.72 5.20 3.29
CA VAL A 271 22.79 4.05 3.27
C VAL A 271 21.65 4.29 2.28
N ASN A 272 21.05 5.48 2.29
CA ASN A 272 19.98 5.84 1.35
C ASN A 272 20.48 5.90 -0.10
N ALA A 273 21.69 6.40 -0.33
CA ALA A 273 22.32 6.38 -1.65
C ALA A 273 22.44 4.95 -2.16
N TYR A 274 22.96 4.02 -1.36
CA TYR A 274 23.03 2.60 -1.74
C TYR A 274 21.65 1.98 -2.05
N ILE A 275 20.64 2.29 -1.23
CA ILE A 275 19.27 1.77 -1.46
C ILE A 275 18.70 2.29 -2.79
N VAL A 276 18.91 3.57 -3.11
CA VAL A 276 18.38 4.22 -4.32
C VAL A 276 19.15 3.82 -5.59
N THR A 277 20.48 3.69 -5.51
CA THR A 277 21.31 3.43 -6.70
C THR A 277 21.42 1.95 -7.04
N GLU A 278 21.49 1.07 -6.04
CA GLU A 278 21.77 -0.36 -6.27
C GLU A 278 20.59 -1.27 -5.95
N LYS A 279 19.95 -1.13 -4.78
CA LYS A 279 18.95 -2.09 -4.30
C LYS A 279 17.58 -1.92 -4.99
N LEU A 280 16.97 -0.74 -4.87
CA LEU A 280 15.63 -0.46 -5.40
C LEU A 280 15.54 -0.63 -6.92
N PRO A 281 16.50 -0.15 -7.75
CA PRO A 281 16.41 -0.34 -9.19
C PRO A 281 16.41 -1.81 -9.60
N LYS A 282 17.26 -2.64 -8.96
CA LYS A 282 17.29 -4.09 -9.22
C LYS A 282 16.00 -4.79 -8.81
N GLU A 283 15.45 -4.45 -7.64
CA GLU A 283 14.16 -4.98 -7.20
C GLU A 283 12.99 -4.50 -8.09
N LEU A 284 13.04 -3.25 -8.55
CA LEU A 284 12.04 -2.68 -9.46
C LEU A 284 12.10 -3.35 -10.83
N GLU A 285 13.28 -3.57 -11.40
CA GLU A 285 13.46 -4.26 -12.68
C GLU A 285 13.00 -5.71 -12.61
N THR A 286 13.35 -6.44 -11.54
CA THR A 286 12.88 -7.82 -11.36
C THR A 286 11.34 -7.88 -11.25
N ARG A 287 10.72 -6.97 -10.48
CA ARG A 287 9.26 -6.86 -10.41
C ARG A 287 8.62 -6.45 -11.74
N LYS A 288 9.19 -5.48 -12.45
CA LYS A 288 8.74 -5.09 -13.80
C LYS A 288 8.81 -6.25 -14.78
N ASN A 289 9.87 -7.06 -14.73
CA ASN A 289 10.04 -8.24 -15.56
C ASN A 289 8.98 -9.32 -15.25
N ILE A 290 8.67 -9.54 -13.96
CA ILE A 290 7.58 -10.43 -13.54
C ILE A 290 6.22 -9.91 -14.03
N VAL A 291 5.94 -8.63 -13.90
CA VAL A 291 4.68 -8.05 -14.41
C VAL A 291 4.60 -8.17 -15.92
N LYS A 292 5.71 -7.92 -16.64
CA LYS A 292 5.77 -8.06 -18.09
C LYS A 292 5.56 -9.51 -18.54
N SER A 293 6.12 -10.49 -17.82
CA SER A 293 5.89 -11.91 -18.14
C SER A 293 4.45 -12.32 -17.84
N LEU A 294 3.87 -11.90 -16.71
CA LEU A 294 2.48 -12.17 -16.37
C LEU A 294 1.50 -11.52 -17.37
N ARG A 295 1.77 -10.27 -17.80
CA ARG A 295 0.99 -9.61 -18.87
C ARG A 295 1.02 -10.40 -20.17
N LYS A 296 2.21 -10.84 -20.60
CA LYS A 296 2.35 -11.72 -21.77
C LYS A 296 1.57 -13.02 -21.62
N VAL A 297 1.56 -13.63 -20.44
CA VAL A 297 0.80 -14.86 -20.17
C VAL A 297 -0.71 -14.62 -20.23
N VAL A 298 -1.19 -13.45 -19.81
CA VAL A 298 -2.62 -13.06 -19.90
C VAL A 298 -3.02 -12.71 -21.34
N GLU A 299 -2.15 -12.05 -22.09
CA GLU A 299 -2.38 -11.69 -23.50
C GLU A 299 -2.33 -12.89 -24.43
N THR A 300 -1.56 -13.94 -24.07
CA THR A 300 -1.49 -15.16 -24.86
C THR A 300 -2.69 -16.07 -24.52
N PRO A 301 -3.48 -16.51 -25.50
CA PRO A 301 -4.57 -17.47 -25.27
C PRO A 301 -4.05 -18.74 -24.57
N ALA A 302 -4.86 -19.30 -23.66
CA ALA A 302 -4.46 -20.43 -22.81
C ALA A 302 -3.77 -21.55 -23.63
N PHE A 303 -2.49 -21.77 -23.33
CA PHE A 303 -1.69 -22.83 -23.94
C PHE A 303 -2.33 -24.20 -23.70
N GLY A 304 -2.38 -25.04 -24.73
CA GLY A 304 -2.64 -26.47 -24.55
C GLY A 304 -1.54 -27.11 -23.68
N PRO A 305 -1.85 -28.18 -22.92
CA PRO A 305 -0.89 -28.85 -22.05
C PRO A 305 0.38 -29.35 -22.79
N GLU A 306 0.27 -29.62 -24.09
CA GLU A 306 1.38 -30.01 -24.96
C GLU A 306 2.41 -28.88 -25.15
N HIS A 307 1.97 -27.65 -25.41
CA HIS A 307 2.90 -26.52 -25.63
C HIS A 307 3.62 -26.10 -24.34
N LEU A 308 2.97 -26.26 -23.18
CA LEU A 308 3.62 -26.06 -21.89
C LEU A 308 4.71 -27.12 -21.62
N ASN A 309 4.49 -28.36 -22.05
CA ASN A 309 5.49 -29.41 -21.97
C ASN A 309 6.67 -29.14 -22.91
N GLU A 310 6.43 -28.70 -24.15
CA GLU A 310 7.48 -28.27 -25.08
C GLU A 310 8.33 -27.12 -24.53
N LEU A 311 7.68 -26.10 -23.93
CA LEU A 311 8.40 -24.99 -23.29
C LEU A 311 9.17 -25.46 -22.07
N ARG A 312 8.62 -26.38 -21.27
CA ARG A 312 9.31 -26.97 -20.13
C ARG A 312 10.52 -27.79 -20.55
N ASP A 313 10.44 -28.51 -21.67
CA ASP A 313 11.56 -29.27 -22.23
C ASP A 313 12.62 -28.36 -22.84
N LYS A 314 12.22 -27.28 -23.53
CA LYS A 314 13.16 -26.22 -23.97
C LYS A 314 13.86 -25.55 -22.78
N ILE A 315 13.15 -25.25 -21.70
CA ILE A 315 13.74 -24.70 -20.47
C ILE A 315 14.72 -25.70 -19.85
N LYS A 316 14.39 -27.00 -19.79
CA LYS A 316 15.32 -28.03 -19.31
C LYS A 316 16.57 -28.12 -20.17
N ASN A 317 16.42 -28.10 -21.50
CA ASN A 317 17.54 -28.18 -22.43
C ASN A 317 18.46 -26.95 -22.29
N ILE A 318 17.89 -25.74 -22.27
CA ILE A 318 18.65 -24.50 -22.07
C ILE A 318 19.27 -24.48 -20.66
N SER A 319 18.57 -24.95 -19.63
CA SER A 319 19.13 -25.04 -18.27
C SER A 319 20.29 -26.04 -18.21
N ASN A 320 20.22 -27.14 -18.95
CA ASN A 320 21.30 -28.10 -19.06
C ASN A 320 22.47 -27.54 -19.86
N GLU A 321 22.23 -26.81 -20.95
CA GLU A 321 23.26 -26.09 -21.70
C GLU A 321 23.93 -25.00 -20.86
N VAL A 322 23.17 -24.20 -20.11
CA VAL A 322 23.69 -23.19 -19.18
C VAL A 322 24.47 -23.86 -18.05
N SER A 323 24.01 -24.99 -17.50
CA SER A 323 24.75 -25.76 -16.52
C SER A 323 26.05 -26.32 -17.10
N ASN A 324 26.02 -26.84 -18.34
CA ASN A 324 27.18 -27.36 -19.04
C ASN A 324 28.17 -26.26 -19.40
N LEU A 325 27.71 -25.08 -19.80
CA LEU A 325 28.53 -23.88 -20.05
C LEU A 325 29.07 -23.29 -18.75
N SER A 326 28.32 -23.34 -17.66
CA SER A 326 28.78 -22.93 -16.33
C SER A 326 29.80 -23.91 -15.75
N GLN A 327 29.66 -25.20 -16.07
CA GLN A 327 30.63 -26.23 -15.71
C GLN A 327 31.86 -26.20 -16.62
N SER A 328 31.70 -25.92 -17.92
CA SER A 328 32.81 -25.78 -18.85
C SER A 328 33.59 -24.51 -18.60
N SER A 329 32.93 -23.37 -18.31
CA SER A 329 33.62 -22.16 -17.85
C SER A 329 34.39 -22.40 -16.55
N LYS A 330 33.79 -23.05 -15.54
CA LYS A 330 34.52 -23.45 -14.32
C LYS A 330 35.68 -24.42 -14.56
N LYS A 331 35.60 -25.27 -15.59
CA LYS A 331 36.68 -26.21 -15.97
C LYS A 331 37.77 -25.54 -16.80
N ILE A 332 37.42 -24.61 -17.67
CA ILE A 332 38.35 -23.79 -18.48
C ILE A 332 39.08 -22.79 -17.55
N GLU A 333 38.42 -22.28 -16.51
CA GLU A 333 38.99 -21.42 -15.46
C GLU A 333 39.99 -22.15 -14.55
N GLY A 334 40.05 -23.48 -14.57
CA GLY A 334 41.04 -24.26 -13.80
C GLY A 334 42.36 -24.52 -14.54
N ASP A 335 42.43 -24.19 -15.83
CA ASP A 335 43.55 -24.54 -16.72
C ASP A 335 44.07 -23.32 -17.52
N SER A 336 43.70 -22.09 -17.12
CA SER A 336 44.10 -20.83 -17.76
C SER A 336 44.80 -19.86 -16.79
N ASP A 337 45.68 -19.02 -17.36
CA ASP A 337 46.78 -18.26 -16.75
C ASP A 337 46.66 -17.76 -15.29
N PRO A 338 47.77 -17.71 -14.53
CA PRO A 338 47.83 -17.27 -13.12
C PRO A 338 47.41 -15.80 -12.87
N ILE A 339 47.12 -15.02 -13.92
CA ILE A 339 46.56 -13.67 -13.85
C ILE A 339 45.03 -13.71 -13.77
N GLU A 340 44.39 -14.65 -14.46
CA GLU A 340 42.95 -14.86 -14.45
C GLU A 340 42.50 -15.46 -13.10
N ASP A 341 43.35 -16.29 -12.50
CA ASP A 341 43.14 -16.87 -11.16
C ASP A 341 43.19 -15.85 -10.01
N LYS A 342 43.86 -14.70 -10.20
CA LYS A 342 43.75 -13.57 -9.26
C LYS A 342 42.43 -12.83 -9.44
N LEU A 343 41.97 -12.67 -10.68
CA LEU A 343 40.69 -12.06 -11.01
C LEU A 343 39.51 -12.91 -10.50
N THR A 344 39.60 -14.24 -10.55
CA THR A 344 38.59 -15.14 -9.95
C THR A 344 38.52 -14.95 -8.43
N LEU A 345 39.66 -14.82 -7.75
CA LEU A 345 39.71 -14.50 -6.31
C LEU A 345 39.05 -13.15 -6.01
N PHE A 346 39.33 -12.10 -6.81
CA PHE A 346 38.68 -10.80 -6.66
C PHE A 346 37.19 -10.83 -6.98
N ARG A 347 36.75 -11.61 -7.98
CA ARG A 347 35.31 -11.83 -8.29
C ARG A 347 34.62 -12.56 -7.14
N GLN A 348 35.26 -13.58 -6.58
CA GLN A 348 34.74 -14.32 -5.42
C GLN A 348 34.67 -13.42 -4.19
N GLN A 349 35.71 -12.62 -3.92
CA GLN A 349 35.74 -11.65 -2.83
C GLN A 349 34.68 -10.57 -3.02
N ALA A 350 34.50 -10.03 -4.23
CA ALA A 350 33.44 -9.09 -4.57
C ALA A 350 32.04 -9.71 -4.38
N ALA A 351 31.84 -10.98 -4.75
CA ALA A 351 30.59 -11.70 -4.53
C ALA A 351 30.30 -11.91 -3.03
N ILE A 352 31.32 -12.26 -2.23
CA ILE A 352 31.21 -12.39 -0.77
C ILE A 352 30.88 -11.03 -0.13
N ILE A 353 31.57 -9.96 -0.53
CA ILE A 353 31.31 -8.60 -0.05
C ILE A 353 29.91 -8.15 -0.44
N SER A 354 29.47 -8.40 -1.67
CA SER A 354 28.11 -8.11 -2.12
C SER A 354 27.06 -8.86 -1.31
N ARG A 355 27.27 -10.15 -1.02
CA ARG A 355 26.36 -10.93 -0.17
C ARG A 355 26.35 -10.42 1.27
N LYS A 356 27.50 -10.07 1.83
CA LYS A 356 27.58 -9.46 3.16
C LYS A 356 26.88 -8.11 3.20
N LYS A 357 27.10 -7.24 2.21
CA LYS A 357 26.44 -5.92 2.06
C LYS A 357 24.92 -6.07 1.94
N MET A 358 24.46 -7.07 1.20
CA MET A 358 23.03 -7.38 1.06
C MET A 358 22.44 -7.91 2.38
N SER A 359 23.11 -8.85 3.04
CA SER A 359 22.65 -9.39 4.34
C SER A 359 22.64 -8.34 5.44
N THR A 360 23.62 -7.42 5.49
CA THR A 360 23.60 -6.32 6.45
C THR A 360 22.51 -5.30 6.12
N ALA A 361 22.25 -5.03 4.82
CA ALA A 361 21.15 -4.17 4.40
C ALA A 361 19.77 -4.79 4.70
N GLU A 362 19.62 -6.11 4.61
CA GLU A 362 18.42 -6.83 5.05
C GLU A 362 18.24 -6.71 6.55
N LYS A 363 19.27 -7.04 7.36
CA LYS A 363 19.22 -6.87 8.82
C LYS A 363 18.89 -5.43 9.24
N LEU A 364 19.43 -4.44 8.54
CA LEU A 364 19.13 -3.03 8.79
C LEU A 364 17.67 -2.71 8.44
N SER A 365 17.15 -3.27 7.35
CA SER A 365 15.74 -3.16 6.99
C SER A 365 14.83 -3.81 8.04
N ASP A 366 15.19 -5.00 8.53
CA ASP A 366 14.44 -5.72 9.57
C ASP A 366 14.41 -4.93 10.88
N LEU A 367 15.56 -4.47 11.36
CA LEU A 367 15.63 -3.61 12.55
C LEU A 367 14.87 -2.28 12.37
N ARG A 368 14.86 -1.72 11.15
CA ARG A 368 14.07 -0.52 10.84
C ARG A 368 12.56 -0.81 10.88
N ASN A 369 12.14 -1.99 10.43
CA ASN A 369 10.76 -2.46 10.48
C ASN A 369 10.34 -2.73 11.93
N ASP A 370 11.16 -3.42 12.72
CA ASP A 370 10.93 -3.67 14.15
C ASP A 370 10.80 -2.35 14.92
N SER A 371 11.67 -1.38 14.64
CA SER A 371 11.57 -0.04 15.23
C SER A 371 10.30 0.70 14.82
N SER A 372 9.80 0.49 13.61
CA SER A 372 8.52 1.05 13.15
C SER A 372 7.35 0.38 13.85
N ALA A 373 7.35 -0.96 13.93
CA ALA A 373 6.32 -1.76 14.58
C ALA A 373 6.22 -1.44 16.09
N LEU A 374 7.35 -1.39 16.79
CA LEU A 374 7.39 -0.93 18.19
C LEU A 374 6.92 0.53 18.34
N GLY A 375 7.20 1.37 17.33
CA GLY A 375 6.71 2.74 17.26
C GLY A 375 5.18 2.82 17.13
N GLU A 376 4.59 1.96 16.30
CA GLU A 376 3.14 1.80 16.14
C GLU A 376 2.49 1.24 17.39
N GLU A 377 3.06 0.21 18.02
CA GLU A 377 2.58 -0.31 19.30
C GLU A 377 2.58 0.75 20.40
N ILE A 378 3.59 1.62 20.44
CA ILE A 378 3.63 2.74 21.40
C ILE A 378 2.51 3.74 21.09
N LYS A 379 2.25 4.04 19.82
CA LYS A 379 1.12 4.91 19.43
C LYS A 379 -0.21 4.28 19.81
N GLU A 380 -0.43 3.01 19.46
CA GLU A 380 -1.64 2.27 19.80
C GLU A 380 -1.84 2.21 21.32
N LYS A 381 -0.78 1.95 22.10
CA LYS A 381 -0.84 2.00 23.57
C LYS A 381 -1.13 3.40 24.10
N ARG A 382 -0.62 4.46 23.46
CA ARG A 382 -0.94 5.85 23.82
C ARG A 382 -2.39 6.20 23.49
N GLU A 383 -2.88 5.82 22.32
CA GLU A 383 -4.27 6.03 21.90
C GLU A 383 -5.24 5.24 22.79
N ARG A 384 -4.91 3.99 23.13
CA ARG A 384 -5.65 3.20 24.12
C ARG A 384 -5.65 3.87 25.49
N LEU A 385 -4.51 4.39 25.96
CA LEU A 385 -4.42 5.13 27.22
C LEU A 385 -5.23 6.43 27.18
N GLN A 386 -5.29 7.11 26.03
CA GLN A 386 -6.08 8.31 25.83
C GLN A 386 -7.58 7.99 25.77
N GLY A 387 -7.98 6.90 25.11
CA GLY A 387 -9.36 6.41 25.07
C GLY A 387 -9.87 5.87 26.41
N LEU A 388 -9.00 5.28 27.22
CA LEU A 388 -9.29 4.91 28.61
C LEU A 388 -9.40 6.14 29.53
N GLY A 389 -8.79 7.26 29.15
CA GLY A 389 -8.85 8.55 29.83
C GLY A 389 -9.94 9.46 29.26
N GLY A 390 -11.12 8.92 28.94
CA GLY A 390 -12.24 9.69 28.41
C GLY A 390 -12.60 10.89 29.31
N ASP A 391 -12.63 12.07 28.70
CA ASP A 391 -13.19 13.42 28.99
C ASP A 391 -13.51 13.91 30.43
N SER A 392 -13.25 13.14 31.47
CA SER A 392 -13.53 13.49 32.87
C SER A 392 -12.67 12.71 33.87
N SER A 393 -12.00 11.65 33.44
CA SER A 393 -11.01 10.92 34.22
C SER A 393 -9.60 11.30 33.78
N ILE A 394 -9.14 12.49 34.17
CA ILE A 394 -7.69 12.74 34.24
C ILE A 394 -7.16 11.68 35.20
N VAL A 395 -6.50 10.66 34.69
CA VAL A 395 -5.81 9.67 35.52
C VAL A 395 -4.68 10.43 36.21
N LEU A 396 -4.92 10.96 37.42
CA LEU A 396 -3.89 11.62 38.21
C LEU A 396 -2.76 10.60 38.43
N ARG A 397 -1.59 10.85 37.84
CA ARG A 397 -0.40 9.99 37.98
C ARG A 397 0.69 10.72 38.75
N GLY A 398 1.50 9.94 39.46
CA GLY A 398 2.71 10.43 40.11
C GLY A 398 2.42 11.49 41.16
N ASP A 399 2.92 12.70 40.92
CA ASP A 399 2.91 13.78 41.91
C ASP A 399 1.54 14.43 42.08
N ASP A 400 0.70 14.44 41.05
CA ASP A 400 -0.67 14.96 41.17
C ASP A 400 -1.55 14.03 42.02
N PHE A 401 -1.35 12.72 41.93
CA PHE A 401 -2.02 11.76 42.82
C PHE A 401 -1.56 11.90 44.27
N LYS A 402 -0.26 12.11 44.50
CA LYS A 402 0.27 12.38 45.84
C LYS A 402 -0.31 13.66 46.43
N ARG A 403 -0.41 14.73 45.65
CA ARG A 403 -1.05 15.99 46.07
C ARG A 403 -2.52 15.77 46.42
N TYR A 404 -3.26 15.04 45.57
CA TYR A 404 -4.65 14.70 45.82
C TYR A 404 -4.83 13.89 47.11
N VAL A 405 -3.99 12.87 47.34
CA VAL A 405 -4.02 12.08 48.59
C VAL A 405 -3.67 12.93 49.81
N ALA A 406 -2.70 13.84 49.71
CA ALA A 406 -2.35 14.77 50.78
C ALA A 406 -3.52 15.72 51.11
N ASP A 407 -4.19 16.26 50.09
CA ASP A 407 -5.40 17.08 50.25
C ASP A 407 -6.55 16.29 50.89
N LEU A 408 -6.73 15.03 50.49
CA LEU A 408 -7.75 14.15 51.06
C LEU A 408 -7.48 13.86 52.54
N ARG A 409 -6.20 13.64 52.91
CA ARG A 409 -5.78 13.50 54.30
C ARG A 409 -6.01 14.79 55.10
N ARG A 410 -5.68 15.95 54.54
CA ARG A 410 -5.94 17.26 55.17
C ARG A 410 -7.43 17.44 55.42
N LYS A 411 -8.28 17.23 54.40
CA LYS A 411 -9.74 17.31 54.52
C LYS A 411 -10.31 16.32 55.53
N SER A 412 -9.77 15.09 55.60
CA SER A 412 -10.18 14.11 56.60
C SER A 412 -9.82 14.55 58.03
N SER A 413 -8.65 15.16 58.21
CA SER A 413 -8.22 15.72 59.49
C SER A 413 -9.10 16.91 59.91
N GLU A 414 -9.38 17.83 58.99
CA GLU A 414 -10.29 18.97 59.19
C GLU A 414 -11.70 18.49 59.57
N TYR A 415 -12.23 17.49 58.87
CA TYR A 415 -13.53 16.90 59.19
C TYR A 415 -13.56 16.32 60.61
N LYS A 416 -12.51 15.59 61.03
CA LYS A 416 -12.42 15.04 62.39
C LYS A 416 -12.35 16.14 63.45
N ALA A 417 -11.58 17.20 63.21
CA ALA A 417 -11.50 18.35 64.10
C ALA A 417 -12.85 19.05 64.25
N LYS A 418 -13.53 19.33 63.13
CA LYS A 418 -14.87 19.94 63.14
C LYS A 418 -15.92 19.06 63.79
N LYS A 419 -15.81 17.74 63.64
CA LYS A 419 -16.68 16.78 64.33
C LYS A 419 -16.44 16.78 65.85
N ALA A 420 -15.19 16.93 66.30
CA ALA A 420 -14.86 17.06 67.72
C ALA A 420 -15.39 18.37 68.31
N GLU A 421 -15.18 19.50 67.64
CA GLU A 421 -15.72 20.82 68.02
C GLU A 421 -17.26 20.78 68.14
N MET A 422 -17.94 20.14 67.19
CA MET A 422 -19.39 19.93 67.27
C MET A 422 -19.82 19.03 68.44
N SER A 423 -18.97 18.09 68.87
CA SER A 423 -19.23 17.25 70.03
C SER A 423 -19.05 18.03 71.34
N GLU A 424 -18.02 18.87 71.43
CA GLU A 424 -17.76 19.74 72.57
C GLU A 424 -18.89 20.76 72.76
N LEU A 425 -19.30 21.45 71.69
CA LEU A 425 -20.43 22.38 71.74
C LEU A 425 -21.74 21.70 72.18
N ARG A 426 -21.95 20.44 71.79
CA ARG A 426 -23.12 19.66 72.26
C ARG A 426 -23.02 19.32 73.74
N SER A 427 -21.83 18.98 74.24
CA SER A 427 -21.63 18.76 75.67
C SER A 427 -21.80 20.04 76.48
N GLU A 428 -21.29 21.17 75.99
CA GLU A 428 -21.45 22.48 76.63
C GLU A 428 -22.91 22.90 76.66
N PHE A 429 -23.65 22.69 75.57
CA PHE A 429 -25.10 22.91 75.54
C PHE A 429 -25.84 22.05 76.57
N GLY A 430 -25.41 20.80 76.75
CA GLY A 430 -25.95 19.91 77.79
C GLY A 430 -25.67 20.42 79.21
N VAL A 431 -24.45 20.89 79.48
CA VAL A 431 -24.08 21.53 80.76
C VAL A 431 -24.88 22.81 80.96
N LEU A 432 -25.00 23.65 79.95
CA LEU A 432 -25.74 24.90 80.03
C LEU A 432 -27.22 24.65 80.33
N SER A 433 -27.84 23.68 79.66
CA SER A 433 -29.22 23.26 79.93
C SER A 433 -29.39 22.81 81.39
N ARG A 434 -28.45 22.00 81.91
CA ARG A 434 -28.43 21.58 83.32
C ARG A 434 -28.29 22.77 84.27
N THR A 435 -27.40 23.72 83.96
CA THR A 435 -27.21 24.92 84.79
C THR A 435 -28.44 25.81 84.78
N PHE A 436 -29.12 25.94 83.64
CA PHE A 436 -30.36 26.68 83.51
C PHE A 436 -31.46 26.06 84.39
N GLU A 437 -31.62 24.73 84.36
CA GLU A 437 -32.57 24.04 85.25
C GLU A 437 -32.26 24.26 86.73
N ILE A 438 -30.97 24.26 87.12
CA ILE A 438 -30.55 24.51 88.51
C ILE A 438 -30.88 25.96 88.91
N LEU A 439 -30.61 26.93 88.04
CA LEU A 439 -30.90 28.33 88.30
C LEU A 439 -32.40 28.59 88.41
N GLN A 440 -33.21 27.99 87.53
CA GLN A 440 -34.67 28.09 87.58
C GLN A 440 -35.23 27.52 88.89
N LYS A 441 -34.68 26.39 89.38
CA LYS A 441 -35.03 25.84 90.69
C LYS A 441 -34.65 26.80 91.83
N LYS A 442 -33.43 27.33 91.81
CA LYS A 442 -32.97 28.31 92.83
C LYS A 442 -33.81 29.59 92.82
N GLU A 443 -34.21 30.06 91.64
CA GLU A 443 -35.10 31.21 91.51
C GLU A 443 -36.47 30.92 92.14
N SER A 444 -37.07 29.75 91.85
CA SER A 444 -38.32 29.32 92.49
C SER A 444 -38.18 29.18 94.01
N ASP A 445 -37.06 28.65 94.50
CA ASP A 445 -36.79 28.50 95.94
C ASP A 445 -36.62 29.87 96.60
N LEU A 446 -35.92 30.80 95.95
CA LEU A 446 -35.76 32.18 96.43
C LEU A 446 -37.11 32.92 96.43
N TYR A 447 -37.94 32.77 95.41
CA TYR A 447 -39.29 33.33 95.41
C TYR A 447 -40.15 32.77 96.55
N SER A 448 -40.07 31.47 96.81
CA SER A 448 -40.77 30.84 97.94
C SER A 448 -40.27 31.35 99.30
N ASN A 449 -38.95 31.46 99.48
CA ASN A 449 -38.34 31.99 100.70
C ASN A 449 -38.62 33.49 100.91
N LEU A 450 -38.66 34.27 99.84
CA LEU A 450 -39.00 35.69 99.91
C LEU A 450 -40.48 35.88 100.21
N MET A 451 -41.38 35.09 99.60
CA MET A 451 -42.80 35.09 99.97
C MET A 451 -43.03 34.68 101.43
N SER A 452 -42.28 33.70 101.96
CA SER A 452 -42.40 33.31 103.36
C SER A 452 -41.90 34.40 104.32
N ILE A 453 -40.84 35.14 103.95
CA ILE A 453 -40.36 36.32 104.71
C ILE A 453 -41.37 37.48 104.64
N GLU A 454 -41.94 37.75 103.46
CA GLU A 454 -42.94 38.82 103.27
C GLU A 454 -44.25 38.54 104.03
N THR A 455 -44.68 37.29 104.08
CA THR A 455 -45.82 36.85 104.90
C THR A 455 -45.51 36.85 106.40
N ALA A 456 -44.29 36.47 106.80
CA ALA A 456 -43.86 36.53 108.20
C ALA A 456 -43.74 37.96 108.73
N HIS A 457 -43.37 38.92 107.89
CA HIS A 457 -43.31 40.35 108.26
C HIS A 457 -44.63 41.11 108.02
N GLY A 458 -45.68 40.44 107.56
CA GLY A 458 -47.02 41.03 107.43
C GLY A 458 -47.16 42.09 106.35
N VAL A 459 -46.24 42.12 105.37
CA VAL A 459 -46.27 43.11 104.27
C VAL A 459 -46.22 42.39 102.92
N ALA A 460 -47.34 41.80 102.53
CA ALA A 460 -47.51 41.28 101.18
C ALA A 460 -47.63 42.44 100.17
N GLY A 461 -46.80 42.45 99.12
CA GLY A 461 -46.91 43.40 97.99
C GLY A 461 -46.11 44.71 98.09
N TYR A 462 -45.27 44.90 99.12
CA TYR A 462 -44.40 46.09 99.20
C TYR A 462 -43.29 46.10 98.14
N ARG A 463 -42.85 44.91 97.71
CA ARG A 463 -41.77 44.75 96.75
C ARG A 463 -42.21 45.04 95.32
N ASP A 464 -43.38 44.57 94.89
CA ASP A 464 -43.91 44.89 93.56
C ASP A 464 -44.12 46.39 93.35
N ALA A 465 -44.54 47.11 94.40
CA ALA A 465 -44.68 48.56 94.34
C ALA A 465 -43.34 49.31 94.30
N ARG A 466 -42.31 48.83 95.04
CA ARG A 466 -40.97 49.43 95.07
C ARG A 466 -40.14 49.10 93.82
N ASP A 467 -40.15 47.84 93.38
CA ASP A 467 -39.49 47.40 92.15
C ASP A 467 -40.06 48.13 90.94
N ASN A 468 -41.38 48.35 90.88
CA ASN A 468 -41.97 49.10 89.76
C ASN A 468 -41.58 50.58 89.79
N LEU A 469 -41.47 51.23 90.95
CA LEU A 469 -41.06 52.64 91.03
C LEU A 469 -39.56 52.83 90.75
N GLU A 470 -38.72 51.93 91.25
CA GLU A 470 -37.25 51.99 91.10
C GLU A 470 -36.83 51.59 89.68
N LYS A 471 -37.48 50.57 89.08
CA LYS A 471 -37.30 50.22 87.66
C LYS A 471 -37.77 51.36 86.76
N VAL A 472 -38.90 52.00 87.01
CA VAL A 472 -39.38 53.10 86.14
C VAL A 472 -38.47 54.34 86.22
N SER A 473 -37.92 54.66 87.39
CA SER A 473 -37.04 55.84 87.56
C SER A 473 -35.63 55.63 86.98
N SER A 474 -35.01 54.46 87.20
CA SER A 474 -33.70 54.10 86.65
C SER A 474 -33.75 53.85 85.15
N ILE A 475 -34.74 53.09 84.68
CA ILE A 475 -34.92 52.82 83.25
C ILE A 475 -35.16 54.12 82.50
N LYS A 476 -35.95 55.07 83.03
CA LYS A 476 -36.18 56.33 82.30
C LYS A 476 -34.90 57.18 82.18
N ALA A 477 -34.11 57.30 83.24
CA ALA A 477 -32.88 58.11 83.23
C ALA A 477 -31.78 57.49 82.32
N ASP A 478 -31.59 56.18 82.37
CA ASP A 478 -30.63 55.48 81.50
C ASP A 478 -31.13 55.40 80.06
N LEU A 479 -32.44 55.23 79.84
CA LEU A 479 -33.04 55.21 78.51
C LEU A 479 -32.96 56.58 77.84
N ASP A 480 -33.16 57.69 78.56
CA ASP A 480 -33.05 59.04 77.97
C ASP A 480 -31.59 59.39 77.65
N ARG A 481 -30.61 58.99 78.48
CA ARG A 481 -29.17 59.18 78.18
C ARG A 481 -28.69 58.31 77.03
N GLN A 482 -29.04 57.02 77.04
CA GLN A 482 -28.71 56.10 75.95
C GLN A 482 -29.43 56.47 74.67
N LYS A 483 -30.69 56.94 74.71
CA LYS A 483 -31.37 57.43 73.50
C LYS A 483 -30.70 58.68 72.94
N GLY A 484 -30.21 59.60 73.76
CA GLY A 484 -29.45 60.76 73.29
C GLY A 484 -28.16 60.37 72.58
N GLU A 485 -27.30 59.59 73.25
CA GLU A 485 -26.01 59.13 72.70
C GLU A 485 -26.22 58.23 71.47
N THR A 486 -27.18 57.30 71.51
CA THR A 486 -27.47 56.43 70.37
C THR A 486 -28.17 57.15 69.22
N LEU A 487 -29.02 58.16 69.45
CA LEU A 487 -29.63 58.92 68.35
C LEU A 487 -28.60 59.78 67.62
N GLU A 488 -27.63 60.36 68.34
CA GLU A 488 -26.57 61.17 67.75
C GLU A 488 -25.58 60.27 67.00
N GLU A 489 -25.12 59.18 67.62
CA GLU A 489 -24.28 58.18 66.95
C GLU A 489 -24.99 57.51 65.77
N MET A 490 -26.27 57.13 65.89
CA MET A 490 -27.05 56.57 64.78
C MET A 490 -27.26 57.59 63.67
N SER A 491 -27.46 58.88 63.99
CA SER A 491 -27.61 59.93 62.97
C SER A 491 -26.31 60.13 62.20
N ASP A 492 -25.17 60.11 62.88
CA ASP A 492 -23.85 60.20 62.26
C ASP A 492 -23.52 58.94 61.44
N LEU A 493 -23.81 57.75 61.96
CA LEU A 493 -23.61 56.49 61.25
C LEU A 493 -24.53 56.39 60.03
N VAL A 494 -25.78 56.85 60.13
CA VAL A 494 -26.71 56.94 59.00
C VAL A 494 -26.25 57.97 57.98
N ALA A 495 -25.73 59.13 58.40
CA ALA A 495 -25.17 60.11 57.47
C ALA A 495 -23.92 59.56 56.75
N LEU A 496 -23.03 58.88 57.47
CA LEU A 496 -21.80 58.28 56.95
C LEU A 496 -22.13 57.11 56.01
N LEU A 497 -23.07 56.24 56.39
CA LEU A 497 -23.59 55.17 55.53
C LEU A 497 -24.28 55.72 54.29
N THR A 498 -25.11 56.76 54.43
CA THR A 498 -25.82 57.37 53.29
C THR A 498 -24.82 57.98 52.31
N ASN A 499 -23.77 58.64 52.80
CA ASN A 499 -22.68 59.17 51.98
C ASN A 499 -21.86 58.05 51.31
N GLN A 500 -21.55 56.97 52.03
CA GLN A 500 -20.86 55.80 51.45
C GLN A 500 -21.73 55.07 50.42
N ILE A 501 -23.02 54.90 50.68
CA ILE A 501 -24.00 54.31 49.75
C ILE A 501 -24.09 55.17 48.49
N ASN A 502 -24.20 56.49 48.63
CA ASN A 502 -24.24 57.40 47.49
C ASN A 502 -22.94 57.38 46.68
N SER A 503 -21.77 57.36 47.34
CA SER A 503 -20.46 57.21 46.69
C SER A 503 -20.30 55.87 45.95
N LYS A 504 -20.78 54.76 46.54
CA LYS A 504 -20.78 53.46 45.86
C LYS A 504 -21.81 53.39 44.73
N LYS A 505 -22.96 54.04 44.89
CA LYS A 505 -24.01 54.11 43.85
C LYS A 505 -23.54 54.91 42.64
N THR A 506 -22.84 56.02 42.81
CA THR A 506 -22.24 56.79 41.71
C THR A 506 -21.13 56.00 40.99
N LYS A 507 -20.30 55.25 41.73
CA LYS A 507 -19.27 54.37 41.14
C LYS A 507 -19.86 53.14 40.44
N LEU A 508 -20.92 52.53 40.97
CA LEU A 508 -21.56 51.34 40.40
C LEU A 508 -22.49 51.65 39.22
N SER A 509 -23.11 52.83 39.18
CA SER A 509 -24.04 53.18 38.11
C SER A 509 -23.47 53.06 36.68
N PRO A 510 -22.25 53.50 36.35
CA PRO A 510 -21.67 53.30 35.01
C PRO A 510 -21.36 51.82 34.74
N ILE A 511 -20.81 51.11 35.72
CA ILE A 511 -20.52 49.66 35.61
C ILE A 511 -21.81 48.87 35.35
N ILE A 512 -22.90 49.19 36.04
CA ILE A 512 -24.21 48.55 35.84
C ILE A 512 -24.78 48.89 34.45
N LYS A 513 -24.56 50.12 33.95
CA LYS A 513 -24.97 50.51 32.58
C LYS A 513 -24.20 49.74 31.51
N GLU A 514 -22.93 49.42 31.73
CA GLU A 514 -22.12 48.58 30.83
C GLU A 514 -22.45 47.07 30.97
N LEU A 515 -22.76 46.59 32.17
CA LEU A 515 -23.09 45.19 32.43
C LEU A 515 -24.44 44.76 31.85
N ARG A 516 -25.41 45.68 31.76
CA ARG A 516 -26.74 45.36 31.23
C ARG A 516 -26.72 44.90 29.76
N PRO A 517 -26.08 45.59 28.80
CA PRO A 517 -25.98 45.10 27.42
C PRO A 517 -25.12 43.84 27.30
N LEU A 518 -24.05 43.69 28.10
CA LEU A 518 -23.24 42.47 28.12
C LEU A 518 -24.02 41.25 28.60
N ARG A 519 -24.87 41.39 29.62
CA ARG A 519 -25.78 40.31 30.07
C ARG A 519 -26.82 39.98 29.02
N GLN A 520 -27.35 40.98 28.32
CA GLN A 520 -28.28 40.76 27.21
C GLN A 520 -27.60 39.98 26.08
N GLN A 521 -26.40 40.38 25.66
CA GLN A 521 -25.61 39.67 24.64
C GLN A 521 -25.25 38.26 25.06
N GLN A 522 -24.88 38.05 26.33
CA GLN A 522 -24.62 36.71 26.86
C GLN A 522 -25.87 35.84 26.81
N GLN A 523 -27.03 36.40 27.17
CA GLN A 523 -28.30 35.69 27.16
C GLN A 523 -28.72 35.33 25.72
N ASP A 524 -28.61 36.27 24.78
CA ASP A 524 -28.94 36.04 23.37
C ASP A 524 -28.00 34.97 22.76
N MET A 525 -26.69 35.08 23.01
CA MET A 525 -25.71 34.09 22.54
C MET A 525 -25.90 32.70 23.18
N GLN A 526 -26.36 32.65 24.43
CA GLN A 526 -26.68 31.39 25.09
C GLN A 526 -27.92 30.72 24.47
N VAL A 527 -28.94 31.50 24.10
CA VAL A 527 -30.12 30.98 23.39
C VAL A 527 -29.71 30.41 22.03
N ASP A 528 -28.91 31.16 21.24
CA ASP A 528 -28.41 30.70 19.95
C ASP A 528 -27.56 29.41 20.08
N PHE A 529 -26.71 29.34 21.11
CA PHE A 529 -25.92 28.14 21.39
C PHE A 529 -26.81 26.95 21.79
N GLU A 530 -27.81 27.16 22.64
CA GLU A 530 -28.74 26.11 23.05
C GLU A 530 -29.58 25.59 21.87
N GLU A 531 -30.01 26.46 20.96
CA GLU A 531 -30.70 26.06 19.72
C GLU A 531 -29.78 25.27 18.78
N ALA A 532 -28.55 25.77 18.54
CA ALA A 532 -27.56 25.07 17.73
C ALA A 532 -27.21 23.70 18.34
N LYS A 533 -27.01 23.63 19.66
CA LYS A 533 -26.74 22.39 20.38
C LYS A 533 -27.90 21.42 20.27
N ARG A 534 -29.15 21.87 20.45
CA ARG A 534 -30.34 21.01 20.25
C ARG A 534 -30.40 20.46 18.83
N SER A 535 -30.13 21.29 17.82
CA SER A 535 -30.13 20.84 16.42
C SER A 535 -29.04 19.77 16.16
N TYR A 536 -27.85 19.98 16.73
CA TYR A 536 -26.73 19.03 16.65
C TYR A 536 -27.06 17.72 17.37
N ASP A 537 -27.53 17.78 18.61
CA ASP A 537 -27.88 16.60 19.42
C ASP A 537 -28.98 15.78 18.72
N THR A 538 -29.97 16.45 18.13
CA THR A 538 -31.04 15.79 17.37
C THR A 538 -30.49 15.09 16.12
N LEU A 539 -29.61 15.75 15.36
CA LEU A 539 -28.99 15.16 14.17
C LEU A 539 -28.04 14.01 14.54
N SER A 540 -27.26 14.15 15.61
CA SER A 540 -26.36 13.12 16.12
C SER A 540 -27.15 11.87 16.49
N LEU A 541 -28.23 12.01 17.26
CA LEU A 541 -29.10 10.89 17.63
C LEU A 541 -29.73 10.21 16.40
N GLN A 542 -30.14 10.98 15.39
CA GLN A 542 -30.65 10.42 14.14
C GLN A 542 -29.57 9.64 13.38
N LEU A 543 -28.35 10.16 13.30
CA LEU A 543 -27.23 9.49 12.64
C LEU A 543 -26.79 8.23 13.40
N GLU A 544 -26.71 8.28 14.73
CA GLU A 544 -26.42 7.12 15.57
C GLU A 544 -27.49 6.02 15.45
N SER A 545 -28.77 6.41 15.39
CA SER A 545 -29.87 5.47 15.15
C SER A 545 -29.78 4.83 13.76
N ASN A 546 -29.50 5.61 12.72
CA ASN A 546 -29.30 5.07 11.37
C ASN A 546 -28.05 4.18 11.28
N MET A 547 -26.96 4.55 11.94
CA MET A 547 -25.74 3.77 12.00
C MET A 547 -25.97 2.42 12.67
N SER A 548 -26.59 2.40 13.85
CA SER A 548 -26.89 1.16 14.57
C SER A 548 -27.85 0.25 13.79
N ARG A 549 -28.85 0.82 13.09
CA ARG A 549 -29.72 0.06 12.19
C ARG A 549 -28.93 -0.58 11.05
N ASN A 550 -28.10 0.21 10.35
CA ASN A 550 -27.28 -0.28 9.24
C ASN A 550 -26.27 -1.35 9.71
N GLU A 551 -25.65 -1.17 10.87
CA GLU A 551 -24.75 -2.18 11.46
C GLU A 551 -25.48 -3.49 11.76
N SER A 552 -26.71 -3.43 12.26
CA SER A 552 -27.54 -4.61 12.48
C SER A 552 -27.91 -5.31 11.17
N GLU A 553 -28.23 -4.55 10.12
CA GLU A 553 -28.52 -5.10 8.79
C GLU A 553 -27.28 -5.75 8.16
N VAL A 554 -26.11 -5.11 8.27
CA VAL A 554 -24.84 -5.67 7.80
C VAL A 554 -24.49 -6.96 8.54
N LYS A 555 -24.64 -6.99 9.87
CA LYS A 555 -24.42 -8.22 10.66
C LYS A 555 -25.36 -9.34 10.21
N LYS A 556 -26.64 -9.03 10.03
CA LYS A 556 -27.62 -10.02 9.53
C LYS A 556 -27.24 -10.54 8.15
N MET A 557 -26.83 -9.66 7.22
CA MET A 557 -26.36 -10.09 5.90
C MET A 557 -25.08 -10.93 5.97
N GLN A 558 -24.15 -10.63 6.88
CA GLN A 558 -22.94 -11.44 7.10
C GLN A 558 -23.28 -12.83 7.65
N GLU A 559 -24.22 -12.93 8.59
CA GLU A 559 -24.72 -14.21 9.10
C GLU A 559 -25.43 -15.01 7.99
N GLU A 560 -26.24 -14.36 7.17
CA GLU A 560 -26.88 -14.99 6.00
C GLU A 560 -25.85 -15.48 4.98
N ILE A 561 -24.78 -14.72 4.71
CA ILE A 561 -23.68 -15.17 3.85
C ILE A 561 -22.98 -16.37 4.47
N SER A 562 -22.60 -16.33 5.74
CA SER A 562 -21.91 -17.43 6.42
C SER A 562 -22.73 -18.71 6.43
N THR A 563 -24.03 -18.61 6.71
CA THR A 563 -24.94 -19.77 6.66
C THR A 563 -25.13 -20.31 5.25
N ASN A 564 -25.19 -19.45 4.23
CA ASN A 564 -25.27 -19.86 2.83
C ASN A 564 -23.97 -20.48 2.32
N GLU A 565 -22.80 -19.97 2.72
CA GLU A 565 -21.50 -20.56 2.43
C GLU A 565 -21.38 -21.95 3.06
N ALA A 566 -21.78 -22.09 4.33
CA ALA A 566 -21.80 -23.40 5.01
C ALA A 566 -22.72 -24.39 4.27
N LYS A 567 -23.92 -23.96 3.87
CA LYS A 567 -24.84 -24.78 3.04
C LYS A 567 -24.23 -25.13 1.70
N TYR A 568 -23.59 -24.18 1.02
CA TYR A 568 -22.92 -24.40 -0.27
C TYR A 568 -21.81 -25.43 -0.15
N HIS A 569 -20.93 -25.32 0.86
CA HIS A 569 -19.87 -26.29 1.10
C HIS A 569 -20.43 -27.67 1.41
N LEU A 570 -21.46 -27.77 2.25
CA LEU A 570 -22.11 -29.04 2.56
C LEU A 570 -22.74 -29.67 1.30
N LEU A 571 -23.44 -28.89 0.49
CA LEU A 571 -24.00 -29.34 -0.78
C LEU A 571 -22.91 -29.78 -1.76
N LYS A 572 -21.81 -29.02 -1.86
CA LYS A 572 -20.67 -29.35 -2.72
C LYS A 572 -20.01 -30.66 -2.31
N PHE A 573 -19.81 -30.89 -1.01
CA PHE A 573 -19.33 -32.18 -0.51
C PHE A 573 -20.31 -33.30 -0.82
N ARG A 574 -21.61 -33.06 -0.66
CA ARG A 574 -22.64 -34.05 -0.99
C ARG A 574 -22.63 -34.42 -2.47
N VAL A 575 -22.52 -33.42 -3.36
CA VAL A 575 -22.37 -33.63 -4.81
C VAL A 575 -21.10 -34.42 -5.11
N SER A 576 -19.96 -34.05 -4.53
CA SER A 576 -18.70 -34.78 -4.73
C SER A 576 -18.79 -36.24 -4.26
N ILE A 577 -19.46 -36.48 -3.13
CA ILE A 577 -19.72 -37.84 -2.65
C ILE A 577 -20.61 -38.57 -3.66
N SER A 578 -21.72 -37.97 -4.09
CA SER A 578 -22.62 -38.54 -5.10
C SER A 578 -21.90 -38.83 -6.43
N ASP A 579 -21.01 -37.96 -6.89
CA ASP A 579 -20.19 -38.17 -8.08
C ASP A 579 -19.24 -39.35 -7.90
N LEU A 580 -18.62 -39.51 -6.71
CA LEU A 580 -17.82 -40.69 -6.40
C LEU A 580 -18.66 -41.97 -6.41
N TRP A 581 -19.88 -41.95 -5.86
CA TRP A 581 -20.80 -43.08 -5.95
C TRP A 581 -21.19 -43.39 -7.40
N LEU A 582 -21.42 -42.36 -8.22
CA LEU A 582 -21.79 -42.49 -9.62
C LEU A 582 -20.61 -43.01 -10.46
N CYS A 583 -19.40 -42.51 -10.25
CA CYS A 583 -18.17 -43.06 -10.82
C CYS A 583 -17.98 -44.53 -10.42
N ARG A 584 -18.14 -44.86 -9.14
CA ARG A 584 -18.04 -46.24 -8.66
C ARG A 584 -19.09 -47.15 -9.31
N ALA A 585 -20.33 -46.68 -9.43
CA ALA A 585 -21.39 -47.42 -10.11
C ALA A 585 -21.09 -47.59 -11.61
N ASN A 586 -20.60 -46.54 -12.28
CA ASN A 586 -20.20 -46.61 -13.69
C ASN A 586 -19.01 -47.54 -13.92
N ASP A 587 -18.02 -47.52 -13.03
CA ASP A 587 -16.88 -48.44 -13.07
C ASP A 587 -17.33 -49.88 -12.82
N GLU A 588 -18.28 -50.11 -11.90
CA GLU A 588 -18.85 -51.43 -11.67
C GLU A 588 -19.69 -51.92 -12.87
N ILE A 589 -20.50 -51.06 -13.48
CA ILE A 589 -21.22 -51.35 -14.74
C ILE A 589 -20.21 -51.67 -15.85
N ARG A 590 -19.15 -50.89 -15.99
CA ARG A 590 -18.09 -51.10 -17.00
C ARG A 590 -17.39 -52.44 -16.78
N LEU A 591 -17.01 -52.77 -15.55
CA LEU A 591 -16.37 -54.04 -15.20
C LEU A 591 -17.32 -55.23 -15.35
N TYR A 592 -18.61 -55.03 -15.13
CA TYR A 592 -19.64 -56.06 -15.36
C TYR A 592 -19.86 -56.34 -16.85
N VAL A 593 -19.91 -55.30 -17.69
CA VAL A 593 -20.09 -55.38 -19.15
C VAL A 593 -18.81 -55.84 -19.87
N ALA A 594 -17.63 -55.63 -19.28
CA ALA A 594 -16.35 -56.05 -19.85
C ALA A 594 -16.32 -57.58 -20.08
N LYS A 595 -15.90 -58.01 -21.28
CA LYS A 595 -15.84 -59.43 -21.67
C LYS A 595 -14.65 -60.20 -21.08
N SER A 596 -13.71 -59.53 -20.42
CA SER A 596 -12.50 -60.13 -19.82
C SER A 596 -12.78 -60.75 -18.45
N THR A 597 -12.43 -62.04 -18.27
CA THR A 597 -12.65 -62.82 -17.04
C THR A 597 -11.84 -62.31 -15.85
N GLU A 598 -10.72 -61.62 -16.08
CA GLU A 598 -9.89 -61.03 -15.02
C GLU A 598 -10.44 -59.70 -14.50
N ASP A 599 -11.10 -58.91 -15.35
CA ASP A 599 -11.67 -57.63 -14.95
C ASP A 599 -13.02 -57.80 -14.23
N LYS A 600 -13.79 -58.85 -14.54
CA LYS A 600 -14.97 -59.24 -13.76
C LYS A 600 -14.62 -59.59 -12.31
N LYS A 601 -13.50 -60.30 -12.09
CA LYS A 601 -13.01 -60.66 -10.75
C LYS A 601 -12.65 -59.46 -9.85
N LYS A 602 -12.48 -58.26 -10.43
CA LYS A 602 -12.24 -56.99 -9.71
C LYS A 602 -13.54 -56.25 -9.35
N SER A 603 -14.69 -56.70 -9.84
CA SER A 603 -15.98 -56.12 -9.47
C SER A 603 -16.26 -56.32 -7.98
N HIS A 604 -16.76 -55.28 -7.32
CA HIS A 604 -17.07 -55.30 -5.90
C HIS A 604 -18.06 -56.42 -5.55
N ARG A 605 -19.06 -56.65 -6.41
CA ARG A 605 -19.99 -57.77 -6.29
C ARG A 605 -19.28 -59.13 -6.19
N ASP A 606 -18.33 -59.42 -7.09
CA ASP A 606 -17.62 -60.70 -7.10
C ASP A 606 -16.66 -60.83 -5.91
N THR A 607 -16.07 -59.72 -5.45
CA THR A 607 -15.27 -59.73 -4.21
C THR A 607 -16.12 -60.00 -2.97
N PHE A 608 -17.30 -59.37 -2.87
CA PHE A 608 -18.21 -59.61 -1.74
C PHE A 608 -18.81 -61.01 -1.79
N LEU A 609 -19.16 -61.55 -2.96
CA LEU A 609 -19.61 -62.93 -3.09
C LEU A 609 -18.53 -63.94 -2.69
N LYS A 610 -17.26 -63.69 -3.03
CA LYS A 610 -16.14 -64.51 -2.54
C LYS A 610 -16.01 -64.44 -1.03
N MET A 611 -16.02 -63.24 -0.45
CA MET A 611 -15.97 -63.04 1.00
C MET A 611 -17.15 -63.73 1.71
N ILE A 612 -18.36 -63.65 1.16
CA ILE A 612 -19.54 -64.36 1.68
C ILE A 612 -19.32 -65.88 1.63
N SER A 613 -18.84 -66.42 0.51
CA SER A 613 -18.54 -67.86 0.40
C SER A 613 -17.44 -68.29 1.39
N GLU A 614 -16.42 -67.46 1.61
CA GLU A 614 -15.35 -67.72 2.59
C GLU A 614 -15.89 -67.71 4.02
N GLU A 615 -16.73 -66.73 4.37
CA GLU A 615 -17.38 -66.65 5.68
C GLU A 615 -18.41 -67.78 5.89
N GLU A 616 -19.14 -68.19 4.86
CA GLU A 616 -20.02 -69.37 4.92
C GLU A 616 -19.22 -70.65 5.15
N LYS A 617 -18.05 -70.81 4.51
CA LYS A 617 -17.14 -71.93 4.77
C LYS A 617 -16.61 -71.88 6.21
N ARG A 618 -16.19 -70.71 6.69
CA ARG A 618 -15.77 -70.52 8.10
C ARG A 618 -16.90 -70.87 9.06
N SER A 619 -18.13 -70.44 8.78
CA SER A 619 -19.32 -70.75 9.57
C SER A 619 -19.60 -72.26 9.61
N LYS A 620 -19.44 -72.97 8.48
CA LYS A 620 -19.55 -74.44 8.44
C LYS A 620 -18.49 -75.13 9.31
N ILE A 621 -17.23 -74.72 9.17
CA ILE A 621 -16.11 -75.25 9.97
C ILE A 621 -16.35 -74.98 11.47
N LEU A 622 -16.79 -73.78 11.84
CA LEU A 622 -17.10 -73.44 13.22
C LEU A 622 -18.29 -74.25 13.77
N LYS A 623 -19.29 -74.55 12.95
CA LYS A 623 -20.39 -75.46 13.35
C LYS A 623 -19.91 -76.90 13.56
N GLU A 624 -19.01 -77.40 12.71
CA GLU A 624 -18.37 -78.71 12.91
C GLU A 624 -17.53 -78.74 14.19
N ASN A 625 -16.71 -77.72 14.43
CA ASN A 625 -15.94 -77.58 15.67
C ASN A 625 -16.87 -77.47 16.90
N GLN A 626 -17.98 -76.72 16.80
CA GLN A 626 -18.97 -76.63 17.88
C GLN A 626 -19.63 -77.99 18.15
N LYS A 627 -19.91 -78.78 17.11
CA LYS A 627 -20.44 -80.14 17.26
C LYS A 627 -19.42 -81.05 17.97
N GLY A 628 -18.15 -81.00 17.54
CA GLY A 628 -17.06 -81.72 18.20
C GLY A 628 -16.86 -81.30 19.67
N ILE A 629 -16.94 -80.00 19.97
CA ILE A 629 -16.89 -79.50 21.35
C ILE A 629 -18.10 -79.99 22.15
N LYS A 630 -19.32 -79.98 21.60
CA LYS A 630 -20.51 -80.50 22.32
C LYS A 630 -20.41 -81.99 22.64
N GLU A 631 -19.89 -82.79 21.71
CA GLU A 631 -19.63 -84.22 21.93
C GLU A 631 -18.60 -84.41 23.05
N ASN A 632 -17.50 -83.64 23.02
CA ASN A 632 -16.43 -83.68 24.03
C ASN A 632 -16.79 -82.98 25.36
N LEU A 633 -17.79 -82.11 25.40
CA LEU A 633 -18.21 -81.40 26.62
C LEU A 633 -18.80 -82.40 27.63
N SER A 634 -19.53 -83.41 27.15
CA SER A 634 -20.12 -84.42 28.01
C SER A 634 -19.07 -85.30 28.70
N SER A 635 -18.00 -85.67 27.99
CA SER A 635 -16.87 -86.42 28.55
C SER A 635 -15.98 -85.54 29.42
N SER A 636 -15.66 -84.32 28.97
CA SER A 636 -14.85 -83.36 29.74
C SER A 636 -15.55 -82.91 31.01
N SER A 637 -16.88 -82.71 31.00
CA SER A 637 -17.64 -82.36 32.20
C SER A 637 -17.68 -83.49 33.22
N LYS A 638 -17.75 -84.75 32.76
CA LYS A 638 -17.60 -85.92 33.65
C LYS A 638 -16.21 -85.99 34.26
N GLN A 639 -15.16 -85.76 33.47
CA GLN A 639 -13.79 -85.69 33.99
C GLN A 639 -13.61 -84.55 35.00
N ILE A 640 -14.12 -83.35 34.73
CA ILE A 640 -14.04 -82.21 35.66
C ILE A 640 -14.78 -82.51 36.97
N LYS A 641 -15.96 -83.14 36.92
CA LYS A 641 -16.66 -83.56 38.16
C LYS A 641 -15.84 -84.56 38.96
N LEU A 642 -15.28 -85.58 38.31
CA LEU A 642 -14.41 -86.56 38.98
C LEU A 642 -13.18 -85.90 39.62
N TRP A 643 -12.57 -84.91 38.96
CA TRP A 643 -11.44 -84.15 39.50
C TRP A 643 -11.84 -83.27 40.68
N ASN A 644 -12.98 -82.56 40.59
CA ASN A 644 -13.49 -81.73 41.69
C ASN A 644 -13.90 -82.57 42.91
N ASP A 645 -14.49 -83.75 42.69
CA ASP A 645 -14.84 -84.68 43.77
C ASP A 645 -13.57 -85.15 44.48
N LEU A 646 -12.50 -85.48 43.74
CA LEU A 646 -11.18 -85.81 44.28
C LEU A 646 -10.57 -84.64 45.08
N GLU A 647 -10.65 -83.42 44.56
CA GLU A 647 -10.15 -82.22 45.26
C GLU A 647 -10.94 -81.96 46.55
N SER A 648 -12.25 -82.16 46.54
CA SER A 648 -13.09 -82.01 47.73
C SER A 648 -12.77 -83.06 48.81
N ILE A 649 -12.52 -84.31 48.41
CA ILE A 649 -12.12 -85.39 49.32
C ILE A 649 -10.76 -85.05 49.95
N PHE A 650 -9.80 -84.56 49.17
CA PHE A 650 -8.51 -84.15 49.70
C PHE A 650 -8.62 -82.92 50.61
N ALA A 651 -9.47 -81.94 50.30
CA ALA A 651 -9.71 -80.78 51.15
C ALA A 651 -10.36 -81.14 52.49
N VAL A 652 -11.31 -82.08 52.51
CA VAL A 652 -11.90 -82.60 53.76
C VAL A 652 -10.85 -83.37 54.56
N LYS A 653 -10.03 -84.19 53.90
CA LYS A 653 -8.95 -84.93 54.57
C LYS A 653 -7.91 -83.98 55.21
N LEU A 654 -7.61 -82.87 54.55
CA LEU A 654 -6.73 -81.80 55.07
C LEU A 654 -7.35 -81.10 56.29
N LYS A 655 -8.65 -80.76 56.24
CA LYS A 655 -9.36 -80.15 57.39
C LYS A 655 -9.46 -81.09 58.59
N CYS A 656 -9.71 -82.38 58.38
CA CYS A 656 -9.73 -83.35 59.48
C CYS A 656 -8.34 -83.51 60.13
N LEU A 657 -7.26 -83.45 59.35
CA LEU A 657 -5.89 -83.45 59.87
C LEU A 657 -5.57 -82.18 60.68
N GLU A 658 -5.99 -81.00 60.21
CA GLU A 658 -5.81 -79.74 60.94
C GLU A 658 -6.64 -79.69 62.23
N GLN A 659 -7.84 -80.26 62.24
CA GLN A 659 -8.68 -80.34 63.45
C GLN A 659 -8.14 -81.36 64.47
N ALA A 660 -7.61 -82.50 64.02
CA ALA A 660 -6.91 -83.45 64.89
C ALA A 660 -5.63 -82.83 65.48
N SER A 661 -4.84 -82.11 64.65
CA SER A 661 -3.62 -81.43 65.11
C SER A 661 -3.90 -80.30 66.11
N ASN A 662 -5.03 -79.60 66.01
CA ASN A 662 -5.39 -78.52 66.93
C ASN A 662 -6.03 -79.03 68.24
N ALA A 663 -6.62 -80.23 68.25
CA ALA A 663 -7.18 -80.85 69.44
C ALA A 663 -6.10 -81.52 70.32
N GLU A 664 -5.02 -82.03 69.72
CA GLU A 664 -3.89 -82.64 70.45
C GLU A 664 -2.92 -81.62 71.10
N ALA A 665 -3.06 -80.31 70.80
CA ALA A 665 -2.19 -79.27 71.35
C ALA A 665 -2.56 -78.81 72.79
N ALA A 666 -3.65 -79.32 73.37
CA ALA A 666 -4.13 -78.98 74.72
C ALA A 666 -3.88 -80.05 75.81
N GLU A 667 -3.31 -81.21 75.46
CA GLU A 667 -2.87 -82.22 76.44
C GLU A 667 -1.65 -82.97 75.88
N VAL A 668 -0.46 -82.57 76.35
CA VAL A 668 0.84 -83.11 75.89
C VAL A 668 1.04 -84.52 76.42
N VAL A 669 1.01 -85.57 75.58
CA VAL A 669 1.85 -86.77 75.74
C VAL A 669 2.11 -87.47 74.39
N HIS A 670 3.40 -87.48 74.02
CA HIS A 670 4.16 -88.45 73.21
C HIS A 670 3.57 -89.12 71.94
N ARG A 671 4.17 -88.69 70.81
CA ARG A 671 4.87 -89.48 69.76
C ARG A 671 4.61 -91.01 69.75
N GLU A 672 4.42 -91.58 68.55
CA GLU A 672 5.48 -92.31 67.84
C GLU A 672 5.10 -92.71 66.38
N PRO A 673 6.10 -92.97 65.51
CA PRO A 673 6.04 -92.78 64.06
C PRO A 673 5.80 -94.07 63.27
N GLY A 674 5.50 -93.96 61.97
CA GLY A 674 5.47 -95.13 61.11
C GLY A 674 5.30 -94.83 59.62
N THR A 675 6.43 -94.86 58.92
CA THR A 675 6.65 -95.47 57.57
C THR A 675 5.88 -94.89 56.37
N GLU A 676 6.55 -94.12 55.52
CA GLU A 676 7.33 -94.61 54.35
C GLU A 676 6.44 -95.34 53.33
N THR A 677 5.94 -94.61 52.32
CA THR A 677 6.53 -94.45 50.96
C THR A 677 6.45 -95.69 50.09
N LEU A 678 5.86 -95.53 48.90
CA LEU A 678 6.36 -95.97 47.59
C LEU A 678 5.32 -95.47 46.56
N VAL A 679 5.60 -94.41 45.79
CA VAL A 679 6.42 -94.39 44.55
C VAL A 679 5.79 -95.25 43.45
N LEU A 680 4.93 -94.64 42.63
CA LEU A 680 5.17 -94.30 41.23
C LEU A 680 4.07 -93.35 40.72
#